data_AF-A0A8J3VJ65-F1
#
_entry.id   AF-A0A8J3VJ65-F1
#
_cell.length_a   1.000
_cell.length_b   1.000
_cell.length_c   1.000
_cell.angle_alpha   90.00
_cell.angle_beta   90.00
_cell.angle_gamma   90.00
#
_symmetry.space_group_name_H-M   'P 1'
#
loop_
_entity.id
_entity.type
_entity.pdbx_description
1 polymer ?
#
loop_
_entity_poly.entity_id
_entity_poly.type
_entity_poly.pdbx_seq_one_letter_code
_entity_poly.pdbx_strand_id
1 'polypeptide(L)'
;MAVTHSRWTEWGARDIHLMPGMISPRLDELLYVTDSDDGEFQASRAEPANGYTIKFTAGFTGAPNAHGIKVDPDSGEVTVLQGWETAPEPRLRTFIVTATATRDGGTATSYLRIYVHASTSFLWLSPSSLTVRQNAKNMRFSVLARFDDAVVGDISNWSPLNAPTSGELDFVRHISTNDPVLQWGPREGDSPSVIHVDPVTGDITNEGDPDAQVKVEVFYNLGNPLASAMVRGAPSWDTGVNLKFIKGNGGFASMFRDDMHNVLFLPEGFVDDAGGADRKLFDEYVSKIITTLTTNPHTRPFDLLAHKFNFFSAWVPSPEKGCTFLSEVYPREMVSGHRRGRNLELPRPPATPLPDSLGLPELIFTVGPPNLRHDPPGSPAGTDASGRVHNWQTLYGPVPTEARTADSYDTWLSRNDRTLVNERNTAFHIAIGYRPRIDRASMPSIDISAHPLRLHDDDLDKFLLHLRDDKGTPLSDEEMSPWAEGGKDEAMIVLLCRTNRNAGANVIRGTTGTTARYLCITLDDLSTVDYDERTDGNGCDLVPDPVPKDVGLGAWGTIAHELAHPFTLDDEYGGRVGVLSAKDLKDVKASNNVQERAALENASQQLVPKDVKWRWPRLHQAGVLADPSDDESAVRPVPGSTDRFLLTMAKGHGKAFADPEVDIVKLRKPHLTPKPKYSDRLRVVDVQGDQLTVVLVAGSQLDPTDFGGGDLVVAPVRGPDPDLQNDQLGDDLELMHKVVFDRINDTHNPLNAEADAAHNRACGAEPKTPTPASNFAPGTRPARPKLSYRLVGLYEGGHVLNCGVYHPTGQCMMNETTTFDAASKKRSITPFCSVCRYALVDEIDPHAHGVIDDEFYWDYPQ
;
A
#
# COMPACT_ATOMS: atom_id res chain seq x y z
N MET A 1 0.58 24.57 -18.71
CA MET A 1 1.09 23.36 -18.04
C MET A 1 0.86 23.57 -16.56
N ALA A 2 0.06 22.73 -15.94
CA ALA A 2 -0.48 23.04 -14.63
C ALA A 2 0.26 22.22 -13.57
N VAL A 3 0.62 22.85 -12.45
CA VAL A 3 0.91 22.11 -11.22
C VAL A 3 -0.31 21.26 -10.91
N THR A 4 -0.08 19.96 -10.70
CA THR A 4 -1.14 18.98 -10.41
C THR A 4 -1.13 18.56 -8.94
N HIS A 5 0.05 18.54 -8.32
CA HIS A 5 0.23 18.05 -6.96
C HIS A 5 1.43 18.70 -6.27
N SER A 6 1.40 18.71 -4.94
CA SER A 6 2.56 19.01 -4.11
C SER A 6 2.52 18.14 -2.86
N ARG A 7 3.67 17.64 -2.43
CA ARG A 7 3.82 16.81 -1.23
C ARG A 7 5.08 17.15 -0.45
N TRP A 8 5.00 16.95 0.84
CA TRP A 8 6.15 17.05 1.72
C TRP A 8 6.96 15.75 1.70
N THR A 9 8.28 15.85 1.93
CA THR A 9 9.11 14.69 2.23
C THR A 9 8.52 13.87 3.39
N GLU A 10 8.73 12.55 3.37
CA GLU A 10 8.29 11.68 4.48
C GLU A 10 9.07 11.95 5.79
N TRP A 11 10.32 12.39 5.56
CA TRP A 11 11.41 12.88 6.40
C TRP A 11 11.15 14.13 7.22
N GLY A 12 11.64 15.23 6.65
CA GLY A 12 11.87 16.48 7.36
C GLY A 12 10.60 17.29 7.62
N ALA A 13 9.50 16.99 6.92
CA ALA A 13 8.26 17.76 6.98
C ALA A 13 7.13 17.02 7.72
N ARG A 14 7.46 16.57 8.93
CA ARG A 14 6.50 16.24 10.01
C ARG A 14 6.13 17.50 10.77
N ASP A 15 5.32 17.39 11.81
CA ASP A 15 5.19 18.47 12.78
C ASP A 15 6.56 18.98 13.23
N ILE A 16 6.79 20.30 13.09
CA ILE A 16 8.06 20.91 13.47
C ILE A 16 7.90 21.54 14.84
N HIS A 17 8.74 21.10 15.78
CA HIS A 17 8.80 21.66 17.12
C HIS A 17 9.95 22.67 17.21
N LEU A 18 9.65 23.89 17.64
CA LEU A 18 10.63 24.99 17.77
C LEU A 18 10.60 25.60 19.17
N MET A 19 11.72 26.22 19.55
CA MET A 19 11.89 26.98 20.79
C MET A 19 12.48 28.37 20.49
N PRO A 20 12.40 29.34 21.42
CA PRO A 20 13.00 30.65 21.25
C PRO A 20 14.47 30.57 20.81
N GLY A 21 14.81 31.30 19.74
CA GLY A 21 16.14 31.29 19.13
C GLY A 21 16.35 30.23 18.06
N MET A 22 15.34 29.41 17.73
CA MET A 22 15.43 28.40 16.67
C MET A 22 14.80 28.87 15.35
N ILE A 23 15.31 28.31 14.25
CA ILE A 23 14.77 28.42 12.89
C ILE A 23 14.42 27.01 12.40
N SER A 24 13.24 26.86 11.80
CA SER A 24 12.85 25.62 11.12
C SER A 24 13.79 25.27 9.96
N PRO A 25 13.68 24.04 9.41
CA PRO A 25 14.15 23.77 8.06
C PRO A 25 13.64 24.80 7.05
N ARG A 26 14.39 24.95 5.95
CA ARG A 26 13.87 25.50 4.70
C ARG A 26 12.79 24.58 4.16
N LEU A 27 11.56 25.08 4.14
CA LEU A 27 10.41 24.26 3.75
C LEU A 27 10.37 24.03 2.23
N ASP A 28 10.90 24.96 1.44
CA ASP A 28 11.06 24.74 -0.01
C ASP A 28 12.04 23.60 -0.35
N GLU A 29 12.98 23.28 0.54
CA GLU A 29 13.85 22.11 0.43
C GLU A 29 13.15 20.80 0.86
N LEU A 30 12.04 20.90 1.59
CA LEU A 30 11.25 19.74 2.03
C LEU A 30 10.00 19.48 1.18
N LEU A 31 9.69 20.37 0.24
CA LEU A 31 8.50 20.30 -0.62
C LEU A 31 8.87 19.78 -2.01
N TYR A 32 8.11 18.79 -2.48
CA TYR A 32 8.13 18.35 -3.86
C TYR A 32 6.88 18.81 -4.58
N VAL A 33 7.04 19.24 -5.84
CA VAL A 33 5.98 19.70 -6.73
C VAL A 33 5.96 18.78 -7.94
N THR A 34 4.75 18.39 -8.36
CA THR A 34 4.52 17.60 -9.56
C THR A 34 3.70 18.42 -10.54
N ASP A 35 4.09 18.36 -11.82
CA ASP A 35 3.29 18.90 -12.91
C ASP A 35 2.92 17.81 -13.93
N SER A 36 2.27 18.21 -15.02
CA SER A 36 1.80 17.28 -16.05
C SER A 36 2.89 16.67 -16.94
N ASP A 37 4.11 17.24 -16.99
CA ASP A 37 5.09 16.95 -18.06
C ASP A 37 6.54 16.76 -17.56
N ASP A 38 7.00 17.55 -16.58
CA ASP A 38 8.35 17.57 -16.01
C ASP A 38 8.55 16.55 -14.89
N GLY A 39 7.46 15.89 -14.47
CA GLY A 39 7.47 14.93 -13.36
C GLY A 39 7.54 15.63 -12.01
N GLU A 40 8.20 15.00 -11.05
CA GLU A 40 8.30 15.50 -9.68
C GLU A 40 9.68 16.11 -9.40
N PHE A 41 9.72 17.29 -8.80
CA PHE A 41 10.95 18.01 -8.46
C PHE A 41 10.85 18.74 -7.11
N GLN A 42 12.00 19.04 -6.51
CA GLN A 42 12.11 19.77 -5.24
C GLN A 42 11.84 21.27 -5.45
N ALA A 43 11.00 21.89 -4.62
CA ALA A 43 10.52 23.26 -4.81
C ALA A 43 11.65 24.31 -4.76
N SER A 44 12.69 24.10 -3.94
CA SER A 44 13.89 24.95 -3.90
C SER A 44 14.67 24.99 -5.23
N ARG A 45 14.45 24.01 -6.11
CA ARG A 45 15.05 23.93 -7.46
C ARG A 45 14.12 24.46 -8.55
N ALA A 46 12.93 24.94 -8.19
CA ALA A 46 11.99 25.51 -9.14
C ALA A 46 12.55 26.85 -9.66
N GLU A 47 12.95 26.90 -10.93
CA GLU A 47 13.39 28.17 -11.51
C GLU A 47 12.18 29.08 -11.80
N PRO A 48 12.14 30.32 -11.27
CA PRO A 48 11.06 31.27 -11.59
C PRO A 48 10.94 31.55 -13.10
N ALA A 49 12.04 31.42 -13.85
CA ALA A 49 12.06 31.52 -15.30
C ALA A 49 11.14 30.50 -16.00
N ASN A 50 10.84 29.38 -15.34
CA ASN A 50 9.95 28.33 -15.85
C ASN A 50 8.48 28.56 -15.47
N GLY A 51 8.14 29.72 -14.90
CA GLY A 51 6.76 30.13 -14.59
C GLY A 51 6.22 29.63 -13.26
N TYR A 52 7.05 29.01 -12.42
CA TYR A 52 6.68 28.56 -11.09
C TYR A 52 6.67 29.72 -10.09
N THR A 53 5.65 29.74 -9.22
CA THR A 53 5.65 30.56 -8.01
C THR A 53 5.36 29.65 -6.82
N ILE A 54 6.30 29.59 -5.89
CA ILE A 54 6.16 28.89 -4.60
C ILE A 54 6.08 29.95 -3.52
N LYS A 55 5.04 29.89 -2.68
CA LYS A 55 4.86 30.83 -1.57
C LYS A 55 4.43 30.12 -0.30
N PHE A 56 4.91 30.62 0.82
CA PHE A 56 4.58 30.14 2.15
C PHE A 56 3.82 31.21 2.92
N THR A 57 2.72 30.80 3.56
CA THR A 57 1.87 31.68 4.35
C THR A 57 1.55 31.04 5.69
N ALA A 58 1.47 31.86 6.75
CA ALA A 58 1.20 31.37 8.09
C ALA A 58 -0.29 31.54 8.44
N GLY A 59 -0.90 30.49 8.97
CA GLY A 59 -2.32 30.42 9.32
C GLY A 59 -2.64 31.00 10.69
N PHE A 60 -2.38 32.30 10.89
CA PHE A 60 -2.79 33.05 12.09
C PHE A 60 -3.09 34.52 11.75
N THR A 61 -3.76 35.23 12.65
CA THR A 61 -4.17 36.63 12.51
C THR A 61 -3.10 37.58 13.07
N GLY A 62 -2.87 38.70 12.40
CA GLY A 62 -1.91 39.72 12.81
C GLY A 62 -0.51 39.52 12.25
N ALA A 63 0.39 40.48 12.48
CA ALA A 63 1.75 40.41 11.98
C ALA A 63 2.56 39.34 12.75
N PRO A 64 3.37 38.48 12.08
CA PRO A 64 4.16 37.44 12.74
C PRO A 64 4.97 37.93 13.95
N ASN A 65 5.63 39.08 13.83
CA ASN A 65 6.47 39.63 14.90
C ASN A 65 5.67 39.98 16.17
N ALA A 66 4.36 40.27 16.05
CA ALA A 66 3.50 40.51 17.21
C ALA A 66 3.29 39.24 18.05
N HIS A 67 3.51 38.07 17.46
CA HIS A 67 3.45 36.76 18.11
C HIS A 67 4.84 36.22 18.45
N GLY A 68 5.92 37.00 18.28
CA GLY A 68 7.29 36.53 18.48
C GLY A 68 7.77 35.54 17.41
N ILE A 69 7.20 35.60 16.20
CA ILE A 69 7.52 34.69 15.09
C ILE A 69 7.93 35.48 13.85
N LYS A 70 8.84 34.94 13.03
CA LYS A 70 9.06 35.39 11.65
C LYS A 70 8.78 34.21 10.72
N VAL A 71 8.12 34.46 9.59
CA VAL A 71 7.95 33.48 8.51
C VAL A 71 8.48 34.07 7.23
N ASP A 72 9.42 33.38 6.57
CA ASP A 72 9.92 33.76 5.26
C ASP A 72 8.94 33.27 4.18
N PRO A 73 8.38 34.16 3.35
CA PRO A 73 7.38 33.78 2.35
C PRO A 73 7.95 33.00 1.16
N ASP A 74 9.29 32.99 0.97
CA ASP A 74 9.96 32.39 -0.17
C ASP A 74 10.58 31.03 0.18
N SER A 75 11.26 30.91 1.33
CA SER A 75 11.82 29.64 1.80
C SER A 75 10.88 28.86 2.72
N GLY A 76 9.87 29.52 3.28
CA GLY A 76 8.97 28.96 4.28
C GLY A 76 9.58 28.85 5.68
N GLU A 77 10.79 29.35 5.89
CA GLU A 77 11.46 29.27 7.19
C GLU A 77 10.70 30.01 8.28
N VAL A 78 10.57 29.34 9.42
CA VAL A 78 9.93 29.87 10.62
C VAL A 78 10.99 30.10 11.68
N THR A 79 11.13 31.34 12.13
CA THR A 79 12.00 31.71 13.27
C THR A 79 11.16 32.03 14.50
N VAL A 80 11.49 31.43 15.64
CA VAL A 80 10.94 31.82 16.94
C VAL A 80 11.87 32.84 17.58
N LEU A 81 11.39 34.05 17.76
CA LEU A 81 12.18 35.16 18.29
C LEU A 81 12.42 35.00 19.79
N GLN A 82 13.58 35.47 20.25
CA GLN A 82 13.88 35.61 21.68
C GLN A 82 12.80 36.47 22.37
N GLY A 83 12.35 36.08 23.55
CA GLY A 83 11.31 36.76 24.31
C GLY A 83 9.88 36.30 24.00
N TRP A 84 9.67 35.34 23.08
CA TRP A 84 8.36 34.71 22.83
C TRP A 84 7.71 34.20 24.12
N GLU A 85 8.51 33.65 25.03
CA GLU A 85 8.08 33.13 26.33
C GLU A 85 7.51 34.20 27.28
N THR A 86 7.78 35.47 27.00
CA THR A 86 7.26 36.63 27.75
C THR A 86 6.15 37.39 27.01
N ALA A 87 5.78 36.95 25.80
CA ALA A 87 4.72 37.59 25.02
C ALA A 87 3.36 37.53 25.76
N PRO A 88 2.50 38.57 25.63
CA PRO A 88 1.17 38.59 26.21
C PRO A 88 0.30 37.41 25.75
N GLU A 89 -0.65 37.00 26.58
CA GLU A 89 -1.69 36.04 26.19
C GLU A 89 -2.79 36.74 25.37
N PRO A 90 -3.46 36.05 24.44
CA PRO A 90 -3.22 34.65 24.06
C PRO A 90 -1.95 34.47 23.23
N ARG A 91 -1.13 33.48 23.60
CA ARG A 91 0.13 33.18 22.90
C ARG A 91 -0.05 32.18 21.78
N LEU A 92 0.57 32.45 20.63
CA LEU A 92 0.61 31.53 19.49
C LEU A 92 1.55 30.35 19.77
N ARG A 93 0.99 29.16 20.02
CA ARG A 93 1.72 27.92 20.36
C ARG A 93 1.73 26.89 19.24
N THR A 94 0.77 27.00 18.32
CA THR A 94 0.68 26.12 17.16
C THR A 94 0.01 26.88 16.02
N PHE A 95 0.46 26.62 14.80
CA PHE A 95 -0.15 27.16 13.59
C PHE A 95 0.26 26.33 12.37
N ILE A 96 -0.47 26.53 11.27
CA ILE A 96 -0.19 25.87 10.00
C ILE A 96 0.60 26.81 9.09
N VAL A 97 1.67 26.31 8.48
CA VAL A 97 2.28 26.92 7.29
C VAL A 97 1.66 26.26 6.06
N THR A 98 1.15 27.11 5.16
CA THR A 98 0.56 26.69 3.89
C THR A 98 1.55 27.00 2.78
N ALA A 99 2.00 25.95 2.10
CA ALA A 99 2.79 26.06 0.88
C ALA A 99 1.86 26.05 -0.34
N THR A 100 1.98 27.05 -1.21
CA THR A 100 1.19 27.17 -2.43
C THR A 100 2.12 27.21 -3.64
N ALA A 101 1.97 26.22 -4.53
CA ALA A 101 2.68 26.13 -5.79
C ALA A 101 1.74 26.47 -6.95
N THR A 102 2.11 27.43 -7.80
CA THR A 102 1.31 27.82 -8.98
C THR A 102 2.13 27.85 -10.27
N ARG A 103 1.54 27.38 -11.37
CA ARG A 103 2.06 27.50 -12.76
C ARG A 103 0.90 27.41 -13.76
N ASP A 104 0.87 28.30 -14.75
CA ASP A 104 -0.12 28.37 -15.84
C ASP A 104 -1.58 28.07 -15.44
N GLY A 105 -2.05 28.64 -14.33
CA GLY A 105 -3.42 28.45 -13.82
C GLY A 105 -3.64 27.19 -12.97
N GLY A 106 -2.67 26.28 -12.90
CA GLY A 106 -2.63 25.19 -11.92
C GLY A 106 -2.21 25.68 -10.55
N THR A 107 -2.77 25.08 -9.50
CA THR A 107 -2.42 25.38 -8.10
C THR A 107 -2.46 24.09 -7.29
N ALA A 108 -1.39 23.83 -6.53
CA ALA A 108 -1.37 22.82 -5.48
C ALA A 108 -1.04 23.46 -4.13
N THR A 109 -1.59 22.87 -3.08
CA THR A 109 -1.42 23.35 -1.71
C THR A 109 -1.06 22.20 -0.79
N SER A 110 -0.06 22.42 0.05
CA SER A 110 0.36 21.49 1.10
C SER A 110 0.42 22.22 2.44
N TYR A 111 0.11 21.51 3.52
CA TYR A 111 0.02 22.08 4.88
C TYR A 111 1.09 21.46 5.77
N LEU A 112 1.68 22.25 6.65
CA LEU A 112 2.66 21.79 7.64
C LEU A 112 2.35 22.45 8.98
N ARG A 113 2.40 21.68 10.08
CA ARG A 113 2.13 22.21 11.42
C ARG A 113 3.44 22.57 12.13
N ILE A 114 3.44 23.74 12.75
CA ILE A 114 4.51 24.21 13.63
C ILE A 114 3.99 24.22 15.06
N TYR A 115 4.80 23.72 15.99
CA TYR A 115 4.65 23.93 17.43
C TYR A 115 5.75 24.84 17.96
N VAL A 116 5.38 25.70 18.90
CA VAL A 116 6.28 26.60 19.59
C VAL A 116 6.19 26.32 21.09
N HIS A 117 7.31 25.90 21.66
CA HIS A 117 7.46 25.56 23.07
C HIS A 117 8.42 26.53 23.75
N ALA A 118 8.38 26.65 25.08
CA ALA A 118 9.33 27.51 25.79
C ALA A 118 10.67 26.79 26.01
N SER A 119 10.62 25.50 26.37
CA SER A 119 11.81 24.68 26.57
C SER A 119 11.52 23.19 26.45
N THR A 120 12.57 22.38 26.34
CA THR A 120 12.51 20.93 26.54
C THR A 120 12.59 20.62 28.03
N SER A 121 11.72 19.72 28.51
CA SER A 121 11.78 19.15 29.86
C SER A 121 12.68 17.91 29.90
N PHE A 122 12.61 17.09 28.84
CA PHE A 122 13.31 15.81 28.77
C PHE A 122 13.47 15.37 27.32
N LEU A 123 14.57 14.66 26.99
CA LEU A 123 14.85 14.10 25.66
C LEU A 123 15.28 12.63 25.81
N TRP A 124 14.95 11.79 24.84
CA TRP A 124 15.41 10.41 24.79
C TRP A 124 15.52 9.89 23.34
N LEU A 125 16.30 8.83 23.16
CA LEU A 125 16.43 8.12 21.90
C LEU A 125 15.43 6.94 21.84
N SER A 126 14.86 6.71 20.67
CA SER A 126 13.87 5.68 20.41
C SER A 126 14.28 4.84 19.18
N PRO A 127 14.28 3.49 19.25
CA PRO A 127 14.05 2.64 20.44
C PRO A 127 15.13 2.84 21.52
N SER A 128 14.94 2.28 22.72
CA SER A 128 15.94 2.38 23.81
C SER A 128 17.25 1.64 23.54
N SER A 129 17.25 0.75 22.55
CA SER A 129 18.45 0.13 21.98
C SER A 129 18.24 -0.18 20.52
N LEU A 130 19.27 -0.09 19.69
CA LEU A 130 19.20 -0.37 18.25
C LEU A 130 20.20 -1.45 17.87
N THR A 131 19.74 -2.46 17.12
CA THR A 131 20.62 -3.45 16.51
C THR A 131 21.05 -2.95 15.13
N VAL A 132 22.36 -2.84 14.90
CA VAL A 132 22.97 -2.36 13.66
C VAL A 132 23.78 -3.50 13.05
N ARG A 133 23.24 -4.06 11.97
CA ARG A 133 23.93 -5.10 11.21
C ARG A 133 25.15 -4.52 10.50
N GLN A 134 26.18 -5.34 10.35
CA GLN A 134 27.38 -4.95 9.62
C GLN A 134 27.04 -4.43 8.22
N ASN A 135 27.58 -3.26 7.90
CA ASN A 135 27.40 -2.55 6.62
C ASN A 135 25.95 -2.21 6.25
N ALA A 136 25.01 -2.27 7.21
CA ALA A 136 23.65 -1.78 6.98
C ALA A 136 23.64 -0.27 6.75
N LYS A 137 22.71 0.20 5.93
CA LYS A 137 22.58 1.60 5.54
C LYS A 137 21.50 2.31 6.36
N ASN A 138 21.68 3.62 6.53
CA ASN A 138 20.68 4.54 7.09
C ASN A 138 20.20 4.18 8.51
N MET A 139 21.04 3.56 9.35
CA MET A 139 20.62 3.08 10.68
C MET A 139 20.68 4.20 11.72
N ARG A 140 19.54 4.58 12.30
CA ARG A 140 19.44 5.69 13.26
C ARG A 140 18.40 5.50 14.36
N PHE A 141 18.61 6.22 15.45
CA PHE A 141 17.55 6.48 16.43
C PHE A 141 16.66 7.63 15.96
N SER A 142 15.39 7.59 16.36
CA SER A 142 14.60 8.82 16.42
C SER A 142 14.86 9.52 17.74
N VAL A 143 14.72 10.85 17.76
CA VAL A 143 14.87 11.67 18.97
C VAL A 143 13.50 12.19 19.38
N LEU A 144 13.05 11.80 20.56
CA LEU A 144 11.78 12.27 21.12
C LEU A 144 12.05 13.24 22.26
N ALA A 145 11.18 14.25 22.37
CA ALA A 145 11.28 15.28 23.40
C ALA A 145 9.94 15.48 24.10
N ARG A 146 9.97 15.61 25.42
CA ARG A 146 8.87 16.14 26.23
C ARG A 146 9.15 17.61 26.50
N PHE A 147 8.23 18.48 26.12
CA PHE A 147 8.36 19.94 26.28
C PHE A 147 7.81 20.42 27.63
N ASP A 148 7.96 21.71 27.92
CA ASP A 148 7.50 22.31 29.17
C ASP A 148 5.97 22.35 29.32
N ASP A 149 5.25 22.25 28.21
CA ASP A 149 3.79 22.14 28.14
C ASP A 149 3.27 20.69 28.16
N ALA A 150 4.15 19.74 28.48
CA ALA A 150 3.92 18.30 28.51
C ALA A 150 3.64 17.64 27.15
N VAL A 151 3.68 18.38 26.04
CA VAL A 151 3.62 17.77 24.69
C VAL A 151 4.85 16.89 24.47
N VAL A 152 4.63 15.71 23.89
CA VAL A 152 5.70 14.85 23.40
C VAL A 152 5.77 14.97 21.87
N GLY A 153 6.92 15.36 21.35
CA GLY A 153 7.16 15.55 19.92
C GLY A 153 8.35 14.74 19.40
N ASP A 154 8.34 14.47 18.10
CA ASP A 154 9.49 13.93 17.37
C ASP A 154 10.35 15.10 16.86
N ILE A 155 11.61 15.16 17.29
CA ILE A 155 12.57 16.20 16.94
C ILE A 155 13.74 15.64 16.14
N SER A 156 13.56 14.50 15.47
CA SER A 156 14.60 13.88 14.64
C SER A 156 15.06 14.80 13.49
N ASN A 157 14.22 15.75 13.07
CA ASN A 157 14.56 16.78 12.08
C ASN A 157 15.41 17.94 12.62
N TRP A 158 15.84 17.88 13.88
CA TRP A 158 16.84 18.81 14.43
C TRP A 158 18.29 18.42 14.05
N SER A 159 18.44 17.31 13.35
CA SER A 159 19.61 16.91 12.57
C SER A 159 19.16 16.50 11.16
N PRO A 160 20.00 16.70 10.13
CA PRO A 160 19.64 16.33 8.77
C PRO A 160 19.60 14.81 8.55
N LEU A 161 18.74 14.37 7.64
CA LEU A 161 18.69 12.96 7.23
C LEU A 161 19.91 12.58 6.38
N ASN A 162 20.41 13.47 5.53
CA ASN A 162 21.61 13.19 4.74
C ASN A 162 22.71 14.17 5.15
N ALA A 163 23.97 13.82 4.87
CA ALA A 163 25.04 14.80 5.04
C ALA A 163 24.70 16.01 4.15
N PRO A 164 24.52 17.21 4.73
CA PRO A 164 24.03 18.34 3.97
C PRO A 164 25.05 18.73 2.92
N THR A 165 24.61 18.91 1.68
CA THR A 165 25.46 19.53 0.66
C THR A 165 25.59 21.03 0.95
N SER A 166 26.58 21.69 0.36
CA SER A 166 26.89 23.10 0.67
C SER A 166 25.66 24.00 0.49
N GLY A 167 25.07 24.45 1.60
CA GLY A 167 23.96 25.39 1.62
C GLY A 167 22.56 24.78 1.86
N GLU A 168 22.44 23.45 1.96
CA GLU A 168 21.17 22.81 2.37
C GLU A 168 20.91 23.05 3.86
N LEU A 169 19.65 23.39 4.18
CA LEU A 169 19.16 23.78 5.50
C LEU A 169 17.84 23.06 5.79
N ASP A 170 17.76 21.77 5.49
CA ASP A 170 16.58 20.91 5.63
C ASP A 170 16.33 20.41 7.07
N PHE A 171 16.97 21.05 8.05
CA PHE A 171 16.95 20.73 9.48
C PHE A 171 16.75 21.97 10.36
N VAL A 172 16.31 21.77 11.62
CA VAL A 172 16.21 22.85 12.61
C VAL A 172 17.59 23.30 13.06
N ARG A 173 17.79 24.62 13.16
CA ARG A 173 19.05 25.26 13.55
C ARG A 173 18.84 26.43 14.50
N HIS A 174 19.91 26.88 15.13
CA HIS A 174 19.87 28.07 15.98
C HIS A 174 20.07 29.34 15.17
N ILE A 175 19.45 30.47 15.54
CA ILE A 175 19.52 31.74 14.80
C ILE A 175 20.96 32.28 14.60
N SER A 176 21.92 31.81 15.41
CA SER A 176 23.31 32.22 15.35
C SER A 176 24.23 31.32 14.52
N THR A 177 23.75 30.19 13.98
CA THR A 177 24.55 29.26 13.20
C THR A 177 23.72 28.56 12.11
N ASN A 178 24.38 28.06 11.07
CA ASN A 178 23.77 27.18 10.08
C ASN A 178 23.92 25.69 10.43
N ASP A 179 24.55 25.37 11.56
CA ASP A 179 24.70 23.99 12.03
C ASP A 179 23.39 23.43 12.61
N PRO A 180 23.17 22.11 12.55
CA PRO A 180 22.03 21.48 13.19
C PRO A 180 22.01 21.71 14.69
N VAL A 181 20.80 21.77 15.27
CA VAL A 181 20.62 21.88 16.72
C VAL A 181 21.17 20.65 17.44
N LEU A 182 20.93 19.45 16.87
CA LEU A 182 21.42 18.19 17.42
C LEU A 182 22.73 17.78 16.76
N GLN A 183 23.66 17.33 17.60
CA GLN A 183 24.90 16.66 17.20
C GLN A 183 24.95 15.28 17.84
N TRP A 184 25.68 14.38 17.21
CA TRP A 184 25.74 12.97 17.59
C TRP A 184 27.17 12.55 17.91
N GLY A 185 27.32 11.53 18.72
CA GLY A 185 28.61 10.91 18.96
C GLY A 185 28.53 9.66 19.81
N PRO A 186 29.61 8.85 19.82
CA PRO A 186 29.76 7.83 20.84
C PRO A 186 29.99 8.51 22.21
N ARG A 187 29.61 7.82 23.28
CA ARG A 187 29.91 8.25 24.63
C ARG A 187 31.42 8.39 24.83
N GLU A 188 31.84 9.44 25.52
CA GLU A 188 33.24 9.66 25.86
C GLU A 188 33.84 8.44 26.60
N GLY A 189 34.93 7.88 26.05
CA GLY A 189 35.61 6.71 26.61
C GLY A 189 35.11 5.36 26.07
N ASP A 190 33.97 5.31 25.39
CA ASP A 190 33.68 4.19 24.49
C ASP A 190 34.64 4.35 23.30
N SER A 191 35.44 3.32 23.00
CA SER A 191 36.38 3.33 21.88
C SER A 191 35.81 2.45 20.77
N PRO A 192 35.05 3.00 19.81
CA PRO A 192 34.37 2.17 18.86
C PRO A 192 35.24 2.02 17.63
N SER A 193 36.14 1.02 17.62
CA SER A 193 36.96 0.80 16.43
C SER A 193 36.16 0.30 15.22
N VAL A 194 34.88 -0.04 15.39
CA VAL A 194 34.02 -0.68 14.38
C VAL A 194 32.59 -0.14 14.31
N ILE A 195 32.11 0.67 15.27
CA ILE A 195 30.79 1.31 15.18
C ILE A 195 30.99 2.81 15.05
N HIS A 196 30.65 3.38 13.90
CA HIS A 196 30.81 4.81 13.66
C HIS A 196 29.46 5.50 13.77
N VAL A 197 29.47 6.68 14.39
CA VAL A 197 28.30 7.56 14.46
C VAL A 197 28.67 8.83 13.73
N ASP A 198 27.97 9.13 12.65
CA ASP A 198 28.14 10.39 11.93
C ASP A 198 27.67 11.55 12.84
N PRO A 199 28.55 12.53 13.13
CA PRO A 199 28.26 13.53 14.15
C PRO A 199 27.19 14.55 13.74
N VAL A 200 26.85 14.62 12.46
CA VAL A 200 25.90 15.60 11.90
C VAL A 200 24.53 14.95 11.73
N THR A 201 24.49 13.77 11.11
CA THR A 201 23.27 13.10 10.67
C THR A 201 22.75 12.07 11.68
N GLY A 202 23.63 11.62 12.59
CA GLY A 202 23.33 10.51 13.50
C GLY A 202 23.31 9.14 12.84
N ASP A 203 23.83 9.02 11.60
CA ASP A 203 23.96 7.75 10.91
C ASP A 203 24.91 6.80 11.63
N ILE A 204 24.50 5.55 11.81
CA ILE A 204 25.26 4.56 12.57
C ILE A 204 25.69 3.43 11.64
N THR A 205 27.00 3.26 11.46
CA THR A 205 27.54 2.15 10.67
C THR A 205 28.26 1.16 11.59
N ASN A 206 28.17 -0.14 11.26
CA ASN A 206 28.98 -1.18 11.89
C ASN A 206 29.88 -1.81 10.82
N GLU A 207 31.20 -1.66 10.95
CA GLU A 207 32.18 -2.05 9.93
C GLU A 207 32.78 -3.44 10.12
N GLY A 208 32.53 -4.16 11.22
CA GLY A 208 33.19 -5.48 11.33
C GLY A 208 32.99 -6.34 12.57
N ASP A 209 32.39 -5.85 13.65
CA ASP A 209 32.16 -6.70 14.84
C ASP A 209 30.64 -6.90 15.04
N PRO A 210 30.13 -8.13 14.84
CA PRO A 210 28.71 -8.42 15.03
C PRO A 210 28.30 -8.37 16.51
N ASP A 211 29.24 -8.29 17.45
CA ASP A 211 28.97 -8.27 18.89
C ASP A 211 29.33 -6.92 19.55
N ALA A 212 29.82 -5.95 18.78
CA ALA A 212 30.19 -4.63 19.29
C ALA A 212 29.02 -3.91 19.96
N GLN A 213 29.32 -3.14 21.00
CA GLN A 213 28.33 -2.35 21.72
C GLN A 213 28.89 -0.97 21.99
N VAL A 214 28.10 0.05 21.70
CA VAL A 214 28.46 1.46 21.91
C VAL A 214 27.25 2.17 22.46
N LYS A 215 27.49 3.03 23.45
CA LYS A 215 26.46 3.96 23.89
C LYS A 215 26.54 5.20 23.01
N VAL A 216 25.47 5.48 22.27
CA VAL A 216 25.35 6.68 21.43
C VAL A 216 24.70 7.78 22.25
N GLU A 217 25.23 9.00 22.10
CA GLU A 217 24.76 10.20 22.79
C GLU A 217 24.37 11.27 21.76
N VAL A 218 23.34 12.04 22.10
CA VAL A 218 22.92 13.23 21.34
C VAL A 218 23.13 14.47 22.21
N PHE A 219 23.64 15.52 21.60
CA PHE A 219 24.03 16.77 22.25
C PHE A 219 23.27 17.94 21.62
N TYR A 220 23.04 19.00 22.38
CA TYR A 220 22.93 20.32 21.74
C TYR A 220 24.33 20.70 21.24
N ASN A 221 24.41 21.52 20.19
CA ASN A 221 25.65 22.20 19.75
C ASN A 221 26.26 23.16 20.84
N LEU A 222 25.90 22.96 22.12
CA LEU A 222 26.36 23.65 23.33
C LEU A 222 27.02 22.69 24.35
N GLY A 223 27.22 21.40 24.02
CA GLY A 223 28.27 20.56 24.60
C GLY A 223 27.93 19.58 25.73
N ASN A 224 26.67 19.40 26.14
CA ASN A 224 26.29 18.38 27.14
C ASN A 224 25.37 17.30 26.53
N PRO A 225 25.57 16.00 26.86
CA PRO A 225 24.70 14.93 26.36
C PRO A 225 23.30 15.07 26.95
N LEU A 226 22.29 15.03 26.09
CA LEU A 226 20.88 15.19 26.43
C LEU A 226 20.17 13.85 26.58
N ALA A 227 20.52 12.91 25.72
CA ALA A 227 19.96 11.58 25.68
C ALA A 227 21.00 10.57 25.22
N SER A 228 20.75 9.30 25.55
CA SER A 228 21.64 8.22 25.14
C SER A 228 20.91 6.89 25.02
N ALA A 229 21.38 6.02 24.13
CA ALA A 229 20.86 4.67 23.94
C ALA A 229 21.97 3.71 23.51
N MET A 230 21.71 2.41 23.67
CA MET A 230 22.67 1.37 23.31
C MET A 230 22.54 0.94 21.86
N VAL A 231 23.65 0.95 21.13
CA VAL A 231 23.78 0.26 19.85
C VAL A 231 24.40 -1.11 20.10
N ARG A 232 23.88 -2.12 19.40
CA ARG A 232 24.43 -3.48 19.37
C ARG A 232 24.72 -3.86 17.92
N GLY A 233 25.92 -4.36 17.65
CA GLY A 233 26.25 -4.97 16.38
C GLY A 233 25.35 -6.17 16.09
N ALA A 234 25.28 -6.56 14.82
CA ALA A 234 24.75 -7.84 14.39
C ALA A 234 25.44 -8.29 13.09
N PRO A 235 25.37 -9.58 12.74
CA PRO A 235 25.92 -10.08 11.48
C PRO A 235 25.31 -9.37 10.26
N SER A 236 26.13 -9.17 9.23
CA SER A 236 25.73 -8.59 7.94
C SER A 236 24.55 -9.33 7.31
N TRP A 237 23.78 -8.63 6.47
CA TRP A 237 22.66 -9.21 5.71
C TRP A 237 23.09 -10.35 4.76
N ASP A 238 24.38 -10.44 4.40
CA ASP A 238 24.95 -11.53 3.58
C ASP A 238 25.39 -12.78 4.37
N THR A 239 25.21 -12.81 5.69
CA THR A 239 25.58 -13.99 6.52
C THR A 239 24.89 -15.28 6.03
N GLY A 240 23.73 -15.11 5.39
CA GLY A 240 22.92 -16.16 4.80
C GLY A 240 22.02 -16.85 5.81
N VAL A 241 20.76 -17.03 5.42
CA VAL A 241 19.74 -17.66 6.25
C VAL A 241 19.14 -18.83 5.49
N ASN A 242 19.09 -19.98 6.16
CA ASN A 242 18.53 -21.18 5.58
C ASN A 242 17.01 -21.06 5.48
N LEU A 243 16.50 -21.39 4.32
CA LEU A 243 15.09 -21.51 4.06
C LEU A 243 14.55 -22.80 4.65
N LYS A 244 13.30 -22.71 5.10
CA LYS A 244 12.47 -23.85 5.43
C LYS A 244 11.37 -23.95 4.37
N PHE A 245 11.39 -25.01 3.58
CA PHE A 245 10.26 -25.38 2.74
C PHE A 245 9.07 -25.78 3.61
N ILE A 246 7.91 -25.19 3.36
CA ILE A 246 6.69 -25.41 4.14
C ILE A 246 5.72 -26.32 3.38
N LYS A 247 5.39 -25.97 2.14
CA LYS A 247 4.44 -26.70 1.28
C LYS A 247 4.68 -26.33 -0.18
N GLY A 248 4.32 -27.20 -1.11
CA GLY A 248 4.37 -26.93 -2.54
C GLY A 248 4.67 -28.17 -3.37
N ASN A 249 4.85 -27.99 -4.66
CA ASN A 249 5.13 -29.07 -5.61
C ASN A 249 6.58 -28.99 -6.10
N GLY A 250 7.47 -29.77 -5.48
CA GLY A 250 8.88 -29.89 -5.87
C GLY A 250 9.85 -29.09 -5.00
N GLY A 251 9.39 -28.08 -4.26
CA GLY A 251 10.22 -27.32 -3.32
C GLY A 251 11.48 -26.76 -3.99
N PHE A 252 12.64 -26.90 -3.33
CA PHE A 252 13.93 -26.44 -3.87
C PHE A 252 14.25 -26.97 -5.28
N ALA A 253 13.89 -28.22 -5.59
CA ALA A 253 14.18 -28.83 -6.90
C ALA A 253 13.36 -28.21 -8.06
N SER A 254 12.32 -27.45 -7.74
CA SER A 254 11.44 -26.80 -8.70
C SER A 254 11.46 -25.28 -8.63
N MET A 255 12.21 -24.71 -7.68
CA MET A 255 12.19 -23.30 -7.33
C MET A 255 12.44 -22.39 -8.54
N PHE A 256 13.37 -22.77 -9.41
CA PHE A 256 13.80 -21.98 -10.56
C PHE A 256 13.06 -22.31 -11.86
N ARG A 257 12.06 -23.20 -11.84
CA ARG A 257 11.23 -23.44 -13.02
C ARG A 257 10.33 -22.23 -13.27
N ASP A 258 10.19 -21.85 -14.54
CA ASP A 258 9.34 -20.74 -14.97
C ASP A 258 7.86 -20.96 -14.64
N ASP A 259 7.42 -22.22 -14.60
CA ASP A 259 6.03 -22.59 -14.33
C ASP A 259 5.70 -22.79 -12.83
N MET A 260 6.61 -22.38 -11.94
CA MET A 260 6.45 -22.45 -10.48
C MET A 260 6.64 -21.08 -9.87
N HIS A 261 5.80 -20.73 -8.89
CA HIS A 261 5.90 -19.49 -8.12
C HIS A 261 6.35 -19.76 -6.70
N ASN A 262 7.19 -18.90 -6.14
CA ASN A 262 7.72 -19.09 -4.78
C ASN A 262 7.27 -17.94 -3.87
N VAL A 263 6.56 -18.25 -2.80
CA VAL A 263 6.16 -17.28 -1.77
C VAL A 263 7.07 -17.42 -0.55
N LEU A 264 7.68 -16.32 -0.11
CA LEU A 264 8.58 -16.29 1.05
C LEU A 264 7.91 -15.59 2.24
N PHE A 265 7.84 -16.28 3.38
CA PHE A 265 7.42 -15.67 4.65
C PHE A 265 8.62 -15.28 5.52
N LEU A 266 8.62 -14.04 5.99
CA LEU A 266 9.60 -13.49 6.91
C LEU A 266 8.94 -13.07 8.23
N PRO A 267 9.54 -13.39 9.39
CA PRO A 267 9.02 -13.02 10.69
C PRO A 267 9.44 -11.59 11.06
N GLU A 268 8.48 -10.71 11.32
CA GLU A 268 8.75 -9.38 11.85
C GLU A 268 8.18 -9.24 13.27
N GLY A 269 9.02 -8.79 14.20
CA GLY A 269 8.66 -8.63 15.61
C GLY A 269 8.54 -9.94 16.39
N PHE A 270 8.85 -11.10 15.81
CA PHE A 270 8.93 -12.39 16.52
C PHE A 270 10.33 -12.60 17.09
N VAL A 271 10.43 -12.99 18.36
CA VAL A 271 11.73 -13.13 19.05
C VAL A 271 12.15 -14.59 19.22
N ASP A 272 13.43 -14.83 19.45
CA ASP A 272 13.94 -16.11 19.96
C ASP A 272 13.78 -16.16 21.49
N ASP A 273 12.60 -16.59 21.95
CA ASP A 273 12.34 -16.78 23.38
C ASP A 273 12.85 -18.14 23.90
N ALA A 274 12.99 -18.23 25.22
CA ALA A 274 13.40 -19.45 25.90
C ALA A 274 12.37 -20.57 25.64
N GLY A 275 12.72 -21.50 24.73
CA GLY A 275 11.85 -22.60 24.29
C GLY A 275 11.28 -22.46 22.87
N GLY A 276 11.55 -21.35 22.19
CA GLY A 276 11.18 -21.11 20.79
C GLY A 276 9.67 -21.08 20.54
N ALA A 277 8.90 -20.57 21.51
CA ALA A 277 7.45 -20.47 21.40
C ALA A 277 7.02 -19.46 20.33
N ASP A 278 7.66 -18.28 20.26
CA ASP A 278 7.38 -17.28 19.22
C ASP A 278 7.75 -17.82 17.82
N ARG A 279 8.82 -18.62 17.69
CA ARG A 279 9.16 -19.29 16.42
C ARG A 279 8.13 -20.33 15.99
N LYS A 280 7.70 -21.19 16.92
CA LYS A 280 6.64 -22.19 16.65
C LYS A 280 5.35 -21.52 16.25
N LEU A 281 5.02 -20.40 16.89
CA LEU A 281 3.83 -19.63 16.58
C LEU A 281 3.88 -19.03 15.17
N PHE A 282 5.01 -18.44 14.77
CA PHE A 282 5.21 -17.98 13.40
C PHE A 282 5.02 -19.12 12.40
N ASP A 283 5.67 -20.27 12.64
CA ASP A 283 5.53 -21.48 11.81
C ASP A 283 4.06 -21.95 11.72
N GLU A 284 3.32 -21.92 12.82
CA GLU A 284 1.90 -22.28 12.88
C GLU A 284 1.04 -21.32 12.08
N TYR A 285 1.27 -20.01 12.18
CA TYR A 285 0.55 -19.00 11.40
C TYR A 285 0.82 -19.14 9.91
N VAL A 286 2.08 -19.25 9.50
CA VAL A 286 2.46 -19.49 8.11
C VAL A 286 1.76 -20.74 7.58
N SER A 287 1.79 -21.83 8.34
CA SER A 287 1.10 -23.07 7.95
C SER A 287 -0.42 -22.90 7.81
N LYS A 288 -1.06 -22.15 8.70
CA LYS A 288 -2.51 -21.84 8.64
C LYS A 288 -2.85 -20.94 7.45
N ILE A 289 -2.05 -19.92 7.17
CA ILE A 289 -2.17 -19.06 5.98
C ILE A 289 -2.17 -19.92 4.74
N ILE A 290 -1.09 -20.69 4.55
CA ILE A 290 -0.89 -21.51 3.36
C ILE A 290 -2.00 -22.53 3.23
N THR A 291 -2.40 -23.19 4.32
CA THR A 291 -3.51 -24.16 4.29
C THR A 291 -4.80 -23.47 3.86
N THR A 292 -5.11 -22.29 4.39
CA THR A 292 -6.31 -21.54 4.03
C THR A 292 -6.28 -21.15 2.55
N LEU A 293 -5.19 -20.52 2.08
CA LEU A 293 -5.02 -20.13 0.68
C LEU A 293 -5.20 -21.30 -0.30
N THR A 294 -4.60 -22.45 0.04
CA THR A 294 -4.51 -23.62 -0.85
C THR A 294 -5.65 -24.63 -0.70
N THR A 295 -6.63 -24.39 0.18
CA THR A 295 -7.75 -25.33 0.38
C THR A 295 -9.12 -24.67 0.53
N ASN A 296 -9.18 -23.36 0.76
CA ASN A 296 -10.44 -22.66 0.97
C ASN A 296 -11.02 -22.14 -0.37
N PRO A 297 -12.25 -22.52 -0.76
CA PRO A 297 -12.87 -22.01 -1.98
C PRO A 297 -13.10 -20.49 -1.99
N HIS A 298 -13.06 -19.82 -0.83
CA HIS A 298 -13.13 -18.36 -0.76
C HIS A 298 -11.85 -17.67 -1.29
N THR A 299 -10.71 -18.35 -1.29
CA THR A 299 -9.44 -17.86 -1.85
C THR A 299 -9.18 -18.40 -3.27
N ARG A 300 -10.19 -19.02 -3.89
CA ARG A 300 -10.11 -19.49 -5.29
C ARG A 300 -9.73 -18.34 -6.22
N PRO A 301 -8.71 -18.50 -7.10
CA PRO A 301 -8.17 -19.79 -7.58
C PRO A 301 -6.94 -20.36 -6.88
N PHE A 302 -6.46 -19.79 -5.77
CA PHE A 302 -5.25 -20.32 -5.11
C PHE A 302 -5.40 -21.78 -4.64
N ASP A 303 -6.61 -22.24 -4.34
CA ASP A 303 -6.87 -23.65 -4.00
C ASP A 303 -6.70 -24.58 -5.21
N LEU A 304 -7.15 -24.14 -6.39
CA LEU A 304 -7.02 -24.88 -7.66
C LEU A 304 -5.59 -24.86 -8.20
N LEU A 305 -4.86 -23.77 -7.93
CA LEU A 305 -3.53 -23.51 -8.45
C LEU A 305 -2.43 -23.92 -7.48
N ALA A 306 -2.76 -24.54 -6.34
CA ALA A 306 -1.81 -24.84 -5.26
C ALA A 306 -0.58 -25.65 -5.71
N HIS A 307 -0.70 -26.45 -6.78
CA HIS A 307 0.42 -27.22 -7.37
C HIS A 307 1.42 -26.37 -8.16
N LYS A 308 1.13 -25.09 -8.40
CA LYS A 308 2.00 -24.09 -9.05
C LYS A 308 2.76 -23.21 -8.07
N PHE A 309 2.56 -23.41 -6.77
CA PHE A 309 3.22 -22.63 -5.73
C PHE A 309 4.14 -23.50 -4.88
N ASN A 310 5.27 -22.91 -4.48
CA ASN A 310 6.07 -23.33 -3.35
C ASN A 310 6.04 -22.24 -2.28
N PHE A 311 5.98 -22.64 -1.03
CA PHE A 311 5.94 -21.75 0.12
C PHE A 311 7.16 -22.02 1.00
N PHE A 312 7.90 -20.97 1.30
CA PHE A 312 9.11 -21.00 2.12
C PHE A 312 9.01 -20.03 3.28
N SER A 313 9.85 -20.22 4.28
CA SER A 313 10.09 -19.21 5.31
C SER A 313 11.57 -19.11 5.62
N ALA A 314 12.03 -17.91 6.03
CA ALA A 314 13.37 -17.68 6.54
C ALA A 314 13.28 -17.08 7.95
N TRP A 315 13.82 -17.77 8.95
CA TRP A 315 13.74 -17.32 10.34
C TRP A 315 14.81 -16.27 10.64
N VAL A 316 14.38 -15.04 10.93
CA VAL A 316 15.24 -13.96 11.42
C VAL A 316 14.62 -13.40 12.71
N PRO A 317 15.18 -13.73 13.89
CA PRO A 317 14.59 -13.30 15.15
C PRO A 317 14.75 -11.79 15.34
N SER A 318 13.68 -11.16 15.81
CA SER A 318 13.70 -9.78 16.31
C SER A 318 14.31 -9.75 17.72
N PRO A 319 15.07 -8.69 18.06
CA PRO A 319 15.50 -8.44 19.43
C PRO A 319 14.31 -8.18 20.37
N GLU A 320 13.24 -7.58 19.86
CA GLU A 320 12.06 -7.17 20.62
C GLU A 320 10.75 -7.68 20.00
N LYS A 321 9.75 -7.94 20.87
CA LYS A 321 8.41 -8.40 20.46
C LYS A 321 7.57 -7.27 19.85
N GLY A 322 6.82 -7.55 18.78
CA GLY A 322 5.88 -6.60 18.17
C GLY A 322 6.53 -5.69 17.13
N CYS A 323 5.78 -4.72 16.62
CA CYS A 323 6.23 -3.79 15.57
C CYS A 323 6.30 -2.35 16.08
N THR A 324 7.04 -1.51 15.38
CA THR A 324 7.08 -0.08 15.68
C THR A 324 5.73 0.58 15.38
N PHE A 325 5.32 1.54 16.21
CA PHE A 325 4.12 2.35 15.99
C PHE A 325 4.45 3.82 16.03
N LEU A 326 4.19 4.54 14.93
CA LEU A 326 4.65 5.91 14.79
C LEU A 326 3.60 6.97 15.14
N SER A 327 2.32 6.63 15.02
CA SER A 327 1.22 7.57 15.24
C SER A 327 1.17 8.10 16.68
N GLU A 328 0.76 9.36 16.82
CA GLU A 328 0.42 9.95 18.12
C GLU A 328 -0.89 9.37 18.64
N VAL A 329 -0.90 9.08 19.94
CA VAL A 329 -2.01 8.39 20.59
C VAL A 329 -2.54 9.20 21.75
N TYR A 330 -3.84 9.12 22.00
CA TYR A 330 -4.45 9.62 23.23
C TYR A 330 -5.02 8.46 24.06
N PRO A 331 -4.91 8.51 25.40
CA PRO A 331 -5.45 7.48 26.27
C PRO A 331 -6.97 7.49 26.24
N ARG A 332 -7.56 6.30 26.18
CA ARG A 332 -9.02 6.11 26.24
C ARG A 332 -9.44 5.50 27.58
N GLU A 333 -8.70 4.50 28.02
CA GLU A 333 -9.05 3.67 29.18
C GLU A 333 -7.82 2.95 29.73
N MET A 334 -7.95 2.42 30.95
CA MET A 334 -6.99 1.49 31.53
C MET A 334 -7.47 0.05 31.32
N VAL A 335 -6.65 -0.81 30.74
CA VAL A 335 -6.97 -2.24 30.53
C VAL A 335 -5.87 -3.09 31.09
N SER A 336 -6.21 -3.96 32.05
CA SER A 336 -5.26 -4.88 32.70
C SER A 336 -4.03 -4.19 33.30
N GLY A 337 -4.14 -2.91 33.69
CA GLY A 337 -3.03 -2.13 34.25
C GLY A 337 -2.27 -1.27 33.24
N HIS A 338 -2.52 -1.45 31.93
CA HIS A 338 -1.89 -0.68 30.85
C HIS A 338 -2.81 0.46 30.39
N ARG A 339 -2.22 1.54 29.85
CA ARG A 339 -3.01 2.56 29.13
C ARG A 339 -3.35 2.01 27.75
N ARG A 340 -4.62 2.11 27.37
CA ARG A 340 -5.09 1.79 26.02
C ARG A 340 -5.37 3.07 25.26
N GLY A 341 -4.62 3.31 24.19
CA GLY A 341 -4.70 4.49 23.34
C GLY A 341 -5.36 4.24 21.99
N ARG A 342 -5.79 5.34 21.37
CA ARG A 342 -6.23 5.43 19.97
C ARG A 342 -5.42 6.48 19.25
N ASN A 343 -5.32 6.36 17.93
CA ASN A 343 -4.72 7.40 17.10
C ASN A 343 -5.41 8.73 17.28
N LEU A 344 -4.62 9.79 17.39
CA LEU A 344 -5.13 11.14 17.24
C LEU A 344 -5.76 11.29 15.85
N GLU A 345 -6.91 11.95 15.81
CA GLU A 345 -7.62 12.20 14.56
C GLU A 345 -6.78 13.09 13.62
N LEU A 346 -6.71 12.73 12.34
CA LEU A 346 -6.01 13.53 11.35
C LEU A 346 -6.69 14.90 11.18
N PRO A 347 -5.95 16.01 11.25
CA PRO A 347 -6.53 17.32 11.03
C PRO A 347 -6.96 17.48 9.56
N ARG A 348 -8.09 18.14 9.32
CA ARG A 348 -8.61 18.43 7.97
C ARG A 348 -8.96 19.91 7.83
N PRO A 349 -8.60 20.59 6.71
CA PRO A 349 -9.03 21.96 6.48
C PRO A 349 -10.57 22.09 6.56
N PRO A 350 -11.12 23.16 7.16
CA PRO A 350 -12.55 23.43 7.10
C PRO A 350 -13.05 23.53 5.66
N ALA A 351 -14.25 22.99 5.39
CA ALA A 351 -14.88 23.10 4.08
C ALA A 351 -15.12 24.57 3.67
N THR A 352 -15.20 24.81 2.37
CA THR A 352 -15.62 26.10 1.80
C THR A 352 -16.91 25.89 1.00
N PRO A 353 -18.02 26.58 1.33
CA PRO A 353 -18.19 27.56 2.41
C PRO A 353 -18.04 26.95 3.81
N LEU A 354 -17.69 27.78 4.80
CA LEU A 354 -17.49 27.33 6.19
C LEU A 354 -18.77 26.70 6.76
N PRO A 355 -18.65 25.56 7.46
CA PRO A 355 -19.80 24.91 8.07
C PRO A 355 -20.29 25.66 9.32
N ASP A 356 -21.53 25.34 9.72
CA ASP A 356 -22.15 25.85 10.96
C ASP A 356 -21.53 25.24 12.22
N SER A 357 -20.95 24.05 12.11
CA SER A 357 -20.22 23.33 13.17
C SER A 357 -18.92 22.76 12.62
N LEU A 358 -17.84 22.88 13.39
CA LEU A 358 -16.55 22.28 13.09
C LEU A 358 -16.50 20.92 13.75
N GLY A 359 -16.34 19.87 12.94
CA GLY A 359 -15.98 18.56 13.45
C GLY A 359 -14.60 18.56 14.10
N LEU A 360 -14.28 17.49 14.82
CA LEU A 360 -13.00 17.37 15.52
C LEU A 360 -11.78 17.53 14.57
N PRO A 361 -11.74 16.90 13.36
CA PRO A 361 -10.66 17.12 12.41
C PRO A 361 -10.49 18.59 11.99
N GLU A 362 -11.58 19.31 11.75
CA GLU A 362 -11.54 20.73 11.38
C GLU A 362 -11.08 21.61 12.55
N LEU A 363 -11.52 21.29 13.76
CA LEU A 363 -11.10 22.01 14.95
C LEU A 363 -9.60 21.82 15.21
N ILE A 364 -9.10 20.58 15.18
CA ILE A 364 -7.66 20.28 15.33
C ILE A 364 -6.85 20.98 14.24
N PHE A 365 -7.34 21.04 12.99
CA PHE A 365 -6.64 21.77 11.92
C PHE A 365 -6.56 23.27 12.21
N THR A 366 -7.65 23.85 12.72
CA THR A 366 -7.79 25.29 12.90
C THR A 366 -6.98 25.80 14.10
N VAL A 367 -7.04 25.11 15.25
CA VAL A 367 -6.46 25.61 16.52
C VAL A 367 -5.38 24.70 17.10
N GLY A 368 -5.06 23.61 16.42
CA GLY A 368 -4.18 22.55 16.91
C GLY A 368 -4.85 21.67 17.99
N PRO A 369 -4.19 20.58 18.40
CA PRO A 369 -4.67 19.72 19.49
C PRO A 369 -4.44 20.37 20.87
N PRO A 370 -5.28 20.07 21.88
CA PRO A 370 -5.16 20.66 23.23
C PRO A 370 -3.93 20.12 23.95
N ASN A 371 -3.31 20.84 24.88
CA ASN A 371 -2.26 20.24 25.72
C ASN A 371 -2.64 20.28 27.21
N LEU A 372 -2.12 19.33 27.98
CA LEU A 372 -2.49 19.15 29.38
C LEU A 372 -2.23 20.41 30.25
N ARG A 373 -1.18 21.18 29.94
CA ARG A 373 -0.80 22.36 30.73
C ARG A 373 -1.75 23.54 30.53
N HIS A 374 -2.15 23.80 29.28
CA HIS A 374 -2.95 24.97 28.92
C HIS A 374 -4.43 24.68 28.79
N ASP A 375 -4.79 23.41 28.57
CA ASP A 375 -6.14 22.92 28.38
C ASP A 375 -6.36 21.69 29.29
N PRO A 376 -6.26 21.83 30.63
CA PRO A 376 -6.47 20.71 31.55
C PRO A 376 -7.92 20.21 31.52
N PRO A 377 -8.19 18.95 31.93
CA PRO A 377 -9.53 18.38 31.94
C PRO A 377 -10.54 19.27 32.68
N GLY A 378 -11.71 19.50 32.06
CA GLY A 378 -12.76 20.35 32.61
C GLY A 378 -12.60 21.85 32.36
N SER A 379 -11.58 22.28 31.61
CA SER A 379 -11.46 23.67 31.14
C SER A 379 -12.69 24.08 30.32
N PRO A 380 -13.29 25.26 30.54
CA PRO A 380 -14.44 25.71 29.76
C PRO A 380 -14.01 26.28 28.39
N ALA A 381 -14.83 26.06 27.36
CA ALA A 381 -14.64 26.66 26.03
C ALA A 381 -14.64 28.20 26.08
N GLY A 382 -15.48 28.78 26.93
CA GLY A 382 -15.75 30.22 26.91
C GLY A 382 -16.75 30.60 25.81
N THR A 383 -16.70 31.87 25.40
CA THR A 383 -17.61 32.52 24.45
C THR A 383 -16.79 33.27 23.40
N ASP A 384 -17.46 33.83 22.38
CA ASP A 384 -16.80 34.74 21.42
C ASP A 384 -16.23 36.01 22.12
N ALA A 385 -16.78 36.39 23.28
CA ALA A 385 -16.36 37.59 24.00
C ALA A 385 -15.24 37.36 25.03
N SER A 386 -15.04 36.12 25.50
CA SER A 386 -14.02 35.79 26.51
C SER A 386 -13.73 34.29 26.60
N GLY A 387 -12.56 33.91 27.11
CA GLY A 387 -12.19 32.50 27.31
C GLY A 387 -11.44 31.89 26.12
N ARG A 388 -11.49 30.56 25.96
CA ARG A 388 -10.67 29.85 24.99
C ARG A 388 -11.08 30.17 23.55
N VAL A 389 -12.37 30.19 23.25
CA VAL A 389 -12.91 30.55 21.93
C VAL A 389 -12.47 31.96 21.52
N HIS A 390 -12.62 32.95 22.41
CA HIS A 390 -12.13 34.31 22.17
C HIS A 390 -10.62 34.37 21.90
N ASN A 391 -9.83 33.60 22.66
CA ASN A 391 -8.39 33.49 22.44
C ASN A 391 -8.08 32.90 21.06
N TRP A 392 -8.82 31.88 20.62
CA TRP A 392 -8.68 31.33 19.28
C TRP A 392 -9.10 32.31 18.20
N GLN A 393 -10.13 33.13 18.42
CA GLN A 393 -10.50 34.17 17.45
C GLN A 393 -9.42 35.23 17.29
N THR A 394 -8.77 35.59 18.40
CA THR A 394 -7.64 36.52 18.40
C THR A 394 -6.46 35.97 17.61
N LEU A 395 -6.19 34.66 17.71
CA LEU A 395 -5.05 34.00 17.06
C LEU A 395 -5.33 33.55 15.62
N TYR A 396 -6.52 33.05 15.32
CA TYR A 396 -6.84 32.34 14.07
C TYR A 396 -7.99 32.99 13.27
N GLY A 397 -8.53 34.10 13.76
CA GLY A 397 -9.59 34.85 13.09
C GLY A 397 -10.99 34.29 13.36
N PRO A 398 -12.01 34.64 12.56
CA PRO A 398 -13.41 34.39 12.88
C PRO A 398 -13.89 32.95 12.58
N VAL A 399 -12.96 32.02 12.29
CA VAL A 399 -13.31 30.63 11.96
C VAL A 399 -13.83 29.89 13.20
N PRO A 400 -13.06 29.77 14.31
CA PRO A 400 -13.59 29.22 15.55
C PRO A 400 -14.57 30.23 16.19
N THR A 401 -15.81 29.82 16.37
CA THR A 401 -16.82 30.57 17.14
C THR A 401 -17.40 29.68 18.22
N GLU A 402 -18.09 30.27 19.21
CA GLU A 402 -18.79 29.53 20.25
C GLU A 402 -19.75 28.51 19.62
N ALA A 403 -20.56 28.94 18.66
CA ALA A 403 -21.49 28.08 17.94
C ALA A 403 -20.79 26.95 17.17
N ARG A 404 -19.68 27.25 16.47
CA ARG A 404 -18.99 26.26 15.64
C ARG A 404 -18.20 25.22 16.43
N THR A 405 -17.78 25.54 17.64
CA THR A 405 -16.92 24.67 18.45
C THR A 405 -17.68 23.89 19.52
N ALA A 406 -18.94 24.27 19.79
CA ALA A 406 -19.76 23.68 20.85
C ALA A 406 -19.82 22.15 20.80
N ASP A 407 -20.01 21.56 19.61
CA ASP A 407 -20.19 20.10 19.47
C ASP A 407 -18.88 19.31 19.61
N SER A 408 -17.74 19.94 19.32
CA SER A 408 -16.44 19.26 19.25
C SER A 408 -15.49 19.62 20.39
N TYR A 409 -15.77 20.66 21.19
CA TYR A 409 -14.86 21.17 22.22
C TYR A 409 -14.51 20.13 23.29
N ASP A 410 -15.50 19.45 23.90
CA ASP A 410 -15.23 18.46 24.95
C ASP A 410 -14.45 17.26 24.39
N THR A 411 -14.81 16.86 23.16
CA THR A 411 -14.10 15.80 22.46
C THR A 411 -12.67 16.24 22.17
N TRP A 412 -12.45 17.45 21.67
CA TRP A 412 -11.14 18.05 21.47
C TRP A 412 -10.35 18.03 22.77
N LEU A 413 -10.86 18.64 23.84
CA LEU A 413 -10.22 18.77 25.15
C LEU A 413 -9.74 17.42 25.73
N SER A 414 -10.50 16.34 25.52
CA SER A 414 -10.11 15.00 25.98
C SER A 414 -8.88 14.39 25.29
N ARG A 415 -8.30 15.06 24.27
CA ARG A 415 -7.03 14.66 23.61
C ARG A 415 -5.79 15.32 24.25
N ASN A 416 -5.94 15.96 25.41
CA ASN A 416 -4.89 16.75 26.05
C ASN A 416 -3.72 15.94 26.64
N ASP A 417 -3.93 14.65 26.93
CA ASP A 417 -2.91 13.71 27.42
C ASP A 417 -2.35 12.80 26.31
N ARG A 418 -2.30 13.31 25.07
CA ARG A 418 -1.73 12.59 23.94
C ARG A 418 -0.20 12.46 24.04
N THR A 419 0.35 11.40 23.45
CA THR A 419 1.79 11.09 23.49
C THR A 419 2.23 10.34 22.24
N LEU A 420 3.55 10.30 22.00
CA LEU A 420 4.19 9.33 21.14
C LEU A 420 4.61 8.10 21.97
N VAL A 421 4.53 6.92 21.37
CA VAL A 421 5.08 5.68 21.94
C VAL A 421 6.46 5.40 21.36
N ASN A 422 7.32 4.82 22.19
CA ASN A 422 8.65 4.39 21.81
C ASN A 422 8.57 3.29 20.75
N GLU A 423 9.53 3.35 19.83
CA GLU A 423 9.67 2.40 18.74
C GLU A 423 10.31 1.10 19.23
N ARG A 424 10.33 0.09 18.36
CA ARG A 424 10.82 -1.26 18.68
C ARG A 424 12.06 -1.58 17.85
N ASN A 425 13.02 -2.27 18.47
CA ASN A 425 14.17 -2.86 17.80
C ASN A 425 13.83 -4.25 17.28
N THR A 426 13.43 -4.33 16.01
CA THR A 426 12.95 -5.55 15.36
C THR A 426 13.84 -5.95 14.20
N ALA A 427 13.65 -7.16 13.65
CA ALA A 427 14.54 -7.73 12.65
C ALA A 427 14.56 -6.93 11.33
N PHE A 428 13.38 -6.56 10.83
CA PHE A 428 13.21 -5.83 9.58
C PHE A 428 12.71 -4.39 9.78
N HIS A 429 12.67 -3.94 11.05
CA HIS A 429 12.31 -2.58 11.41
C HIS A 429 11.01 -2.09 10.77
N ILE A 430 9.96 -2.92 10.73
CA ILE A 430 8.68 -2.50 10.15
C ILE A 430 7.93 -1.60 11.13
N ALA A 431 7.35 -0.55 10.58
CA ALA A 431 6.65 0.48 11.32
C ALA A 431 5.23 0.66 10.78
N ILE A 432 4.29 0.79 11.72
CA ILE A 432 2.88 1.06 11.47
C ILE A 432 2.62 2.55 11.66
N GLY A 433 1.97 3.14 10.66
CA GLY A 433 1.60 4.53 10.60
C GLY A 433 2.77 5.48 10.37
N TYR A 434 2.52 6.76 10.63
CA TYR A 434 3.52 7.81 10.47
C TYR A 434 3.55 8.69 11.70
N ARG A 435 4.66 9.41 11.87
CA ARG A 435 4.72 10.49 12.86
C ARG A 435 3.71 11.59 12.53
N PRO A 436 3.27 12.37 13.53
CA PRO A 436 2.31 13.45 13.34
C PRO A 436 2.66 14.38 12.18
N ARG A 437 1.71 14.51 11.24
CA ARG A 437 1.74 15.40 10.08
C ARG A 437 0.30 15.63 9.59
N ILE A 438 0.09 16.69 8.82
CA ILE A 438 -1.25 17.20 8.48
C ILE A 438 -1.66 16.96 7.02
N ASP A 439 -0.72 16.64 6.13
CA ASP A 439 -0.92 16.57 4.68
C ASP A 439 -1.26 15.17 4.15
N ARG A 440 -1.44 14.17 5.02
CA ARG A 440 -1.80 12.81 4.61
C ARG A 440 -3.31 12.63 4.54
N ALA A 441 -3.77 11.98 3.47
CA ALA A 441 -5.19 11.67 3.24
C ALA A 441 -5.62 10.29 3.78
N SER A 442 -4.67 9.38 4.06
CA SER A 442 -4.94 8.03 4.58
C SER A 442 -5.04 7.99 6.10
N MET A 443 -5.79 7.03 6.66
CA MET A 443 -5.84 6.84 8.11
C MET A 443 -4.44 6.41 8.64
N PRO A 444 -3.87 7.06 9.67
CA PRO A 444 -2.52 6.76 10.13
C PRO A 444 -2.34 5.34 10.70
N SER A 445 -3.42 4.59 10.95
CA SER A 445 -3.35 3.26 11.55
C SER A 445 -3.08 2.13 10.58
N ILE A 446 -3.36 2.30 9.28
CA ILE A 446 -3.39 1.17 8.33
C ILE A 446 -2.13 1.05 7.48
N ASP A 447 -1.40 2.15 7.30
CA ASP A 447 -0.15 2.17 6.54
C ASP A 447 0.95 1.44 7.32
N ILE A 448 1.73 0.60 6.64
CA ILE A 448 2.80 -0.20 7.23
C ILE A 448 3.93 -0.40 6.22
N SER A 449 5.18 -0.17 6.62
CA SER A 449 6.35 -0.32 5.74
C SER A 449 7.64 -0.47 6.53
N ALA A 450 8.76 -0.72 5.84
CA ALA A 450 10.09 -0.50 6.41
C ALA A 450 10.17 0.88 7.07
N HIS A 451 10.73 0.93 8.28
CA HIS A 451 11.09 2.18 8.93
C HIS A 451 12.33 2.72 8.22
N PRO A 452 12.25 3.86 7.54
CA PRO A 452 13.32 4.32 6.65
C PRO A 452 14.48 5.02 7.37
N LEU A 453 14.46 5.08 8.70
CA LEU A 453 15.68 5.30 9.51
C LEU A 453 16.39 4.00 9.90
N ARG A 454 15.96 2.81 9.42
CA ARG A 454 16.46 1.53 9.94
C ARG A 454 16.44 0.35 8.97
N LEU A 455 15.80 0.43 7.81
CA LEU A 455 15.93 -0.59 6.77
C LEU A 455 15.94 0.08 5.40
N HIS A 456 17.03 -0.11 4.67
CA HIS A 456 17.16 0.30 3.27
C HIS A 456 16.79 -0.87 2.34
N ASP A 457 16.27 -0.58 1.15
CA ASP A 457 15.89 -1.61 0.19
C ASP A 457 17.08 -2.49 -0.23
N ASP A 458 18.24 -1.88 -0.52
CA ASP A 458 19.50 -2.60 -0.77
C ASP A 458 19.87 -3.61 0.33
N ASP A 459 19.56 -3.33 1.60
CA ASP A 459 19.87 -4.24 2.71
C ASP A 459 18.94 -5.45 2.71
N LEU A 460 17.65 -5.23 2.45
CA LEU A 460 16.69 -6.30 2.27
C LEU A 460 17.03 -7.14 1.03
N ASP A 461 17.39 -6.51 -0.08
CA ASP A 461 17.77 -7.22 -1.30
C ASP A 461 19.06 -8.03 -1.13
N LYS A 462 20.05 -7.45 -0.46
CA LYS A 462 21.27 -8.16 -0.04
C LYS A 462 20.94 -9.39 0.79
N PHE A 463 19.98 -9.30 1.72
CA PHE A 463 19.50 -10.47 2.47
C PHE A 463 18.87 -11.53 1.57
N LEU A 464 17.99 -11.15 0.64
CA LEU A 464 17.29 -12.06 -0.27
C LEU A 464 18.24 -12.78 -1.24
N LEU A 465 19.31 -12.10 -1.69
CA LEU A 465 20.36 -12.68 -2.53
C LEU A 465 21.17 -13.77 -1.81
N HIS A 466 21.30 -13.68 -0.48
CA HIS A 466 22.13 -14.60 0.31
C HIS A 466 21.33 -15.68 1.05
N LEU A 467 20.05 -15.84 0.72
CA LEU A 467 19.26 -16.97 1.20
C LEU A 467 19.90 -18.30 0.78
N ARG A 468 19.71 -19.32 1.60
CA ARG A 468 20.28 -20.65 1.42
C ARG A 468 19.17 -21.70 1.43
N ASP A 469 19.42 -22.84 0.80
CA ASP A 469 18.55 -24.00 0.92
C ASP A 469 18.56 -24.59 2.35
N ASP A 470 17.78 -25.66 2.57
CA ASP A 470 17.71 -26.35 3.85
C ASP A 470 19.01 -27.08 4.25
N LYS A 471 19.96 -27.21 3.32
CA LYS A 471 21.29 -27.80 3.54
C LYS A 471 22.37 -26.73 3.75
N GLY A 472 22.02 -25.45 3.65
CA GLY A 472 22.95 -24.32 3.80
C GLY A 472 23.73 -23.99 2.52
N THR A 473 23.32 -24.52 1.37
CA THR A 473 23.84 -24.17 0.05
C THR A 473 23.25 -22.82 -0.39
N PRO A 474 24.06 -21.85 -0.87
CA PRO A 474 23.52 -20.65 -1.50
C PRO A 474 22.54 -20.99 -2.61
N LEU A 475 21.48 -20.19 -2.76
CA LEU A 475 20.53 -20.38 -3.87
C LEU A 475 21.13 -19.99 -5.23
N SER A 476 22.10 -19.06 -5.23
CA SER A 476 22.52 -18.32 -6.42
C SER A 476 24.02 -18.44 -6.74
N ASP A 477 24.53 -19.65 -6.94
CA ASP A 477 25.87 -19.81 -7.52
C ASP A 477 25.85 -19.58 -9.06
N GLU A 478 24.69 -19.73 -9.73
CA GLU A 478 24.51 -19.55 -11.19
C GLU A 478 23.24 -18.78 -11.61
N GLU A 479 22.17 -18.76 -10.78
CA GLU A 479 20.88 -18.11 -11.07
C GLU A 479 20.51 -17.10 -9.97
N MET A 480 19.84 -15.99 -10.31
CA MET A 480 19.43 -14.97 -9.33
C MET A 480 18.37 -15.53 -8.36
N SER A 481 18.47 -15.17 -7.06
CA SER A 481 17.46 -15.51 -6.05
C SER A 481 16.04 -15.15 -6.56
N PRO A 482 15.03 -16.04 -6.45
CA PRO A 482 13.71 -15.76 -7.01
C PRO A 482 13.06 -14.49 -6.45
N TRP A 483 13.41 -14.12 -5.21
CA TRP A 483 12.84 -12.98 -4.51
C TRP A 483 13.69 -11.73 -4.56
N ALA A 484 14.95 -11.77 -4.97
CA ALA A 484 15.75 -10.54 -5.10
C ALA A 484 15.18 -9.64 -6.22
N GLU A 485 15.55 -8.36 -6.25
CA GLU A 485 15.19 -7.42 -7.32
C GLU A 485 15.68 -7.98 -8.67
N GLY A 486 14.77 -8.05 -9.65
CA GLY A 486 14.92 -8.73 -10.93
C GLY A 486 14.54 -10.21 -10.93
N GLY A 487 14.34 -10.83 -9.77
CA GLY A 487 13.94 -12.23 -9.62
C GLY A 487 12.49 -12.48 -10.07
N LYS A 488 12.20 -13.71 -10.53
CA LYS A 488 10.87 -14.05 -11.09
C LYS A 488 9.71 -13.97 -10.10
N ASP A 489 9.99 -13.99 -8.80
CA ASP A 489 9.04 -13.93 -7.68
C ASP A 489 9.34 -12.72 -6.76
N GLU A 490 9.95 -11.65 -7.29
CA GLU A 490 10.44 -10.48 -6.53
C GLU A 490 9.37 -9.68 -5.78
N ALA A 491 8.09 -9.97 -6.06
CA ALA A 491 6.90 -9.37 -5.46
C ALA A 491 6.13 -10.35 -4.53
N MET A 492 6.66 -11.56 -4.28
CA MET A 492 6.00 -12.61 -3.49
C MET A 492 6.66 -12.84 -2.12
N ILE A 493 6.92 -11.74 -1.41
CA ILE A 493 7.52 -11.74 -0.07
C ILE A 493 6.48 -11.26 0.93
N VAL A 494 6.26 -12.01 2.01
CA VAL A 494 5.32 -11.68 3.08
C VAL A 494 6.07 -11.51 4.39
N LEU A 495 6.16 -10.27 4.89
CA LEU A 495 6.56 -9.96 6.25
C LEU A 495 5.34 -10.06 7.17
N LEU A 496 5.25 -11.17 7.88
CA LEU A 496 4.21 -11.39 8.89
C LEU A 496 4.62 -10.66 10.17
N CYS A 497 3.85 -9.65 10.55
CA CYS A 497 4.14 -8.71 11.63
C CYS A 497 3.46 -9.16 12.93
N ARG A 498 4.22 -9.33 14.02
CA ARG A 498 3.75 -9.82 15.34
C ARG A 498 2.91 -8.79 16.11
N THR A 499 1.82 -8.32 15.53
CA THR A 499 0.89 -7.34 16.10
C THR A 499 -0.52 -7.64 15.66
N ASN A 500 -1.49 -7.33 16.51
CA ASN A 500 -2.91 -7.52 16.23
C ASN A 500 -3.55 -6.25 15.66
N ARG A 501 -2.76 -5.23 15.32
CA ARG A 501 -3.29 -3.96 14.83
C ARG A 501 -3.70 -4.07 13.39
N ASN A 502 -4.78 -3.39 13.01
CA ASN A 502 -5.21 -3.34 11.62
C ASN A 502 -4.21 -2.56 10.76
N ALA A 503 -3.32 -3.25 10.05
CA ALA A 503 -2.45 -2.67 9.05
C ALA A 503 -2.07 -3.71 7.99
N GLY A 504 -1.90 -3.26 6.76
CA GLY A 504 -1.54 -4.12 5.64
C GLY A 504 -1.14 -3.27 4.46
N ALA A 505 -0.03 -3.60 3.81
CA ALA A 505 0.42 -2.86 2.65
C ALA A 505 1.27 -3.70 1.70
N ASN A 506 1.12 -3.40 0.41
CA ASN A 506 2.03 -3.78 -0.65
C ASN A 506 3.08 -2.70 -0.86
N VAL A 507 4.30 -2.96 -0.41
CA VAL A 507 5.35 -1.95 -0.39
C VAL A 507 6.29 -2.17 -1.58
N ILE A 508 6.39 -1.16 -2.43
CA ILE A 508 7.38 -1.10 -3.52
C ILE A 508 8.77 -1.01 -2.91
N ARG A 509 9.73 -1.76 -3.46
CA ARG A 509 11.15 -1.66 -3.11
C ARG A 509 12.03 -1.60 -4.35
N GLY A 510 13.25 -1.11 -4.16
CA GLY A 510 14.27 -1.10 -5.20
C GLY A 510 14.24 0.16 -6.05
N THR A 511 14.87 0.09 -7.23
CA THR A 511 15.05 1.27 -8.09
C THR A 511 13.76 1.71 -8.80
N THR A 512 13.72 2.98 -9.24
CA THR A 512 12.55 3.51 -9.95
C THR A 512 12.22 2.69 -11.20
N GLY A 513 11.01 2.14 -11.26
CA GLY A 513 10.53 1.37 -12.42
C GLY A 513 10.57 -0.15 -12.26
N THR A 514 10.99 -0.66 -11.09
CA THR A 514 10.94 -2.08 -10.74
C THR A 514 9.51 -2.54 -10.44
N THR A 515 9.33 -3.87 -10.48
CA THR A 515 8.12 -4.54 -9.96
C THR A 515 8.35 -5.20 -8.60
N ALA A 516 9.55 -5.07 -8.03
CA ALA A 516 9.93 -5.63 -6.74
C ALA A 516 9.09 -5.06 -5.60
N ARG A 517 8.51 -5.96 -4.80
CA ARG A 517 7.59 -5.61 -3.71
C ARG A 517 7.72 -6.56 -2.52
N TYR A 518 7.26 -6.11 -1.37
CA TYR A 518 7.01 -6.97 -0.22
C TYR A 518 5.70 -6.59 0.47
N LEU A 519 5.05 -7.59 1.05
CA LEU A 519 3.78 -7.47 1.74
C LEU A 519 4.04 -7.39 3.23
N CYS A 520 3.60 -6.32 3.87
CA CYS A 520 3.58 -6.23 5.34
C CYS A 520 2.18 -6.53 5.83
N ILE A 521 2.02 -7.58 6.64
CA ILE A 521 0.69 -8.05 7.09
C ILE A 521 0.70 -8.27 8.58
N THR A 522 -0.26 -7.66 9.28
CA THR A 522 -0.48 -7.88 10.72
C THR A 522 -1.39 -9.06 10.99
N LEU A 523 -1.49 -9.47 12.25
CA LEU A 523 -2.21 -10.69 12.64
C LEU A 523 -3.72 -10.49 12.85
N ASP A 524 -4.19 -9.26 13.06
CA ASP A 524 -5.59 -8.99 13.37
C ASP A 524 -5.96 -7.51 13.10
N ASP A 525 -7.18 -7.10 13.44
CA ASP A 525 -7.76 -5.80 13.07
C ASP A 525 -7.99 -4.79 14.22
N LEU A 526 -7.19 -4.85 15.29
CA LEU A 526 -7.31 -3.93 16.42
C LEU A 526 -7.00 -2.48 16.02
N SER A 527 -7.78 -1.54 16.56
CA SER A 527 -7.63 -0.09 16.34
C SER A 527 -7.01 0.65 17.53
N THR A 528 -6.53 -0.10 18.53
CA THR A 528 -6.00 0.44 19.78
C THR A 528 -4.62 -0.11 20.08
N VAL A 529 -3.88 0.64 20.89
CA VAL A 529 -2.53 0.30 21.33
C VAL A 529 -2.45 0.32 22.84
N ASP A 530 -1.88 -0.72 23.43
CA ASP A 530 -1.55 -0.73 24.85
C ASP A 530 -0.11 -0.21 25.04
N TYR A 531 0.09 0.65 26.03
CA TYR A 531 1.38 1.27 26.35
C TYR A 531 1.50 1.60 27.83
N ASP A 532 2.73 1.66 28.32
CA ASP A 532 3.07 1.99 29.70
C ASP A 532 4.04 3.18 29.76
N GLU A 533 3.83 4.09 30.70
CA GLU A 533 4.78 5.18 30.95
C GLU A 533 6.03 4.63 31.64
N ARG A 534 7.21 5.00 31.15
CA ARG A 534 8.47 4.56 31.74
C ARG A 534 8.78 5.32 33.02
N THR A 535 9.29 4.61 34.01
CA THR A 535 9.67 5.19 35.30
C THR A 535 10.91 6.08 35.23
N ASP A 536 11.72 5.96 34.17
CA ASP A 536 12.92 6.79 33.95
C ASP A 536 12.62 8.11 33.21
N GLY A 537 11.37 8.34 32.81
CA GLY A 537 10.94 9.55 32.10
C GLY A 537 11.13 9.50 30.59
N ASN A 538 11.68 8.43 30.02
CA ASN A 538 11.92 8.26 28.56
C ASN A 538 10.62 7.94 27.79
N GLY A 539 9.54 8.66 28.07
CA GLY A 539 8.26 8.51 27.37
C GLY A 539 7.48 7.25 27.74
N CYS A 540 6.82 6.67 26.75
CA CYS A 540 5.95 5.51 26.91
C CYS A 540 6.42 4.34 26.05
N ASP A 541 6.50 3.14 26.63
CA ASP A 541 6.83 1.92 25.90
C ASP A 541 5.57 1.22 25.39
N LEU A 542 5.67 0.70 24.17
CA LEU A 542 4.66 -0.18 23.62
C LEU A 542 4.56 -1.47 24.44
N VAL A 543 3.35 -1.84 24.85
CA VAL A 543 3.09 -3.19 25.35
C VAL A 543 2.87 -4.08 24.12
N PRO A 544 3.71 -5.12 23.89
CA PRO A 544 3.52 -6.00 22.75
C PRO A 544 2.15 -6.69 22.84
N ASP A 545 1.45 -6.78 21.71
CA ASP A 545 0.13 -7.40 21.69
C ASP A 545 0.21 -8.86 22.18
N PRO A 546 -0.83 -9.32 22.91
CA PRO A 546 -0.95 -10.73 23.20
C PRO A 546 -1.04 -11.50 21.88
N VAL A 547 -0.41 -12.67 21.87
CA VAL A 547 -0.48 -13.59 20.74
C VAL A 547 -1.94 -13.99 20.53
N PRO A 548 -2.55 -13.73 19.36
CA PRO A 548 -3.91 -14.17 19.10
C PRO A 548 -3.93 -15.71 18.98
N LYS A 549 -5.09 -16.33 19.18
CA LYS A 549 -5.18 -17.80 19.07
C LYS A 549 -5.03 -18.28 17.62
N ASP A 550 -5.57 -17.48 16.71
CA ASP A 550 -5.57 -17.66 15.27
C ASP A 550 -5.37 -16.28 14.65
N VAL A 551 -4.86 -16.22 13.42
CA VAL A 551 -4.79 -14.95 12.70
C VAL A 551 -6.19 -14.58 12.22
N GLY A 552 -6.49 -13.29 12.24
CA GLY A 552 -7.77 -12.74 11.83
C GLY A 552 -8.08 -13.02 10.36
N LEU A 553 -9.39 -13.08 10.05
CA LEU A 553 -9.88 -13.28 8.68
C LEU A 553 -9.37 -12.20 7.70
N GLY A 554 -9.16 -10.98 8.20
CA GLY A 554 -8.63 -9.86 7.41
C GLY A 554 -7.25 -10.17 6.85
N ALA A 555 -6.32 -10.68 7.67
CA ALA A 555 -4.96 -11.00 7.25
C ALA A 555 -4.94 -12.01 6.09
N TRP A 556 -5.82 -13.01 6.10
CA TRP A 556 -5.90 -14.02 5.04
C TRP A 556 -6.36 -13.42 3.72
N GLY A 557 -7.43 -12.62 3.80
CA GLY A 557 -8.02 -11.93 2.65
C GLY A 557 -7.02 -10.95 2.05
N THR A 558 -6.29 -10.21 2.88
CA THR A 558 -5.23 -9.30 2.44
C THR A 558 -4.07 -10.07 1.80
N ILE A 559 -3.57 -11.17 2.38
CA ILE A 559 -2.51 -11.95 1.72
C ILE A 559 -2.96 -12.47 0.35
N ALA A 560 -4.18 -13.01 0.24
CA ALA A 560 -4.71 -13.49 -1.04
C ALA A 560 -4.84 -12.34 -2.05
N HIS A 561 -5.42 -11.21 -1.66
CA HIS A 561 -5.54 -9.98 -2.45
C HIS A 561 -4.17 -9.55 -2.97
N GLU A 562 -3.19 -9.44 -2.08
CA GLU A 562 -1.90 -8.87 -2.38
C GLU A 562 -1.03 -9.78 -3.25
N LEU A 563 -1.12 -11.10 -3.05
CA LEU A 563 -0.49 -12.10 -3.92
C LEU A 563 -1.12 -12.16 -5.30
N ALA A 564 -2.23 -11.47 -5.55
CA ALA A 564 -2.87 -11.43 -6.85
C ALA A 564 -2.32 -10.31 -7.77
N HIS A 565 -1.72 -9.26 -7.20
CA HIS A 565 -1.15 -8.16 -7.98
C HIS A 565 -0.01 -8.56 -8.94
N PRO A 566 0.93 -9.46 -8.57
CA PRO A 566 1.95 -9.95 -9.50
C PRO A 566 1.37 -10.58 -10.77
N PHE A 567 0.10 -10.99 -10.73
CA PHE A 567 -0.62 -11.65 -11.82
C PHE A 567 -1.63 -10.72 -12.50
N THR A 568 -1.23 -9.46 -12.74
CA THR A 568 -1.96 -8.47 -13.55
C THR A 568 -3.30 -7.99 -12.97
N LEU A 569 -3.51 -8.14 -11.67
CA LEU A 569 -4.67 -7.55 -10.99
C LEU A 569 -4.31 -6.23 -10.31
N ASP A 570 -5.28 -5.32 -10.28
CA ASP A 570 -5.20 -4.01 -9.65
C ASP A 570 -6.33 -3.82 -8.63
N ASP A 571 -6.23 -2.76 -7.84
CA ASP A 571 -7.21 -2.42 -6.84
C ASP A 571 -8.56 -2.02 -7.46
N GLU A 572 -9.65 -2.61 -6.97
CA GLU A 572 -11.04 -2.35 -7.41
C GLU A 572 -11.81 -1.49 -6.41
N TYR A 573 -11.16 -0.86 -5.44
CA TYR A 573 -11.79 0.09 -4.52
C TYR A 573 -11.57 1.54 -4.97
N GLY A 574 -12.47 2.42 -4.54
CA GLY A 574 -12.39 3.87 -4.75
C GLY A 574 -11.62 4.57 -3.63
N GLY A 575 -11.98 5.81 -3.32
CA GLY A 575 -11.47 6.56 -2.16
C GLY A 575 -10.85 7.92 -2.50
N ARG A 576 -10.47 8.15 -3.77
CA ARG A 576 -9.99 9.45 -4.27
C ARG A 576 -10.95 10.06 -5.28
N VAL A 577 -11.17 11.37 -5.14
CA VAL A 577 -11.73 12.23 -6.18
C VAL A 577 -10.56 12.81 -6.97
N GLY A 578 -10.54 12.66 -8.29
CA GLY A 578 -9.43 13.17 -9.09
C GLY A 578 -9.42 12.69 -10.54
N VAL A 579 -8.36 13.07 -11.24
CA VAL A 579 -8.05 12.62 -12.60
C VAL A 579 -6.91 11.62 -12.51
N LEU A 580 -6.97 10.58 -13.33
CA LEU A 580 -5.94 9.56 -13.48
C LEU A 580 -4.61 10.21 -13.93
N SER A 581 -3.52 9.98 -13.20
CA SER A 581 -2.20 10.44 -13.64
C SER A 581 -1.67 9.60 -14.81
N ALA A 582 -0.61 10.07 -15.49
CA ALA A 582 0.02 9.30 -16.57
C ALA A 582 0.62 7.97 -16.07
N LYS A 583 1.08 7.93 -14.80
CA LYS A 583 1.56 6.71 -14.15
C LYS A 583 0.41 5.75 -13.86
N ASP A 584 -0.63 6.23 -13.19
CA ASP A 584 -1.84 5.46 -12.88
C ASP A 584 -2.45 4.85 -14.15
N LEU A 585 -2.42 5.61 -15.25
CA LEU A 585 -2.87 5.14 -16.56
C LEU A 585 -2.07 3.95 -17.10
N LYS A 586 -0.76 3.93 -16.86
CA LYS A 586 0.09 2.79 -17.24
C LYS A 586 -0.31 1.54 -16.44
N ASP A 587 -0.52 1.70 -15.14
CA ASP A 587 -0.88 0.61 -14.23
C ASP A 587 -2.28 0.05 -14.55
N VAL A 588 -3.26 0.94 -14.77
CA VAL A 588 -4.61 0.58 -15.23
C VAL A 588 -4.58 -0.13 -16.59
N LYS A 589 -3.66 0.23 -17.48
CA LYS A 589 -3.52 -0.43 -18.80
C LYS A 589 -2.88 -1.80 -18.69
N ALA A 590 -1.93 -1.99 -17.79
CA ALA A 590 -1.26 -3.26 -17.55
C ALA A 590 -2.17 -4.29 -16.86
N SER A 591 -3.22 -3.82 -16.18
CA SER A 591 -4.08 -4.68 -15.37
C SER A 591 -5.35 -5.14 -16.08
N ASN A 592 -5.80 -6.34 -15.71
CA ASN A 592 -6.86 -7.10 -16.37
C ASN A 592 -8.26 -6.83 -15.79
N ASN A 593 -8.36 -6.41 -14.53
CA ASN A 593 -9.61 -6.17 -13.82
C ASN A 593 -9.98 -4.69 -13.67
N VAL A 594 -9.22 -3.77 -14.28
CA VAL A 594 -9.55 -2.33 -14.30
C VAL A 594 -9.42 -1.75 -15.70
N GLN A 595 -10.21 -0.71 -16.01
CA GLN A 595 -10.20 -0.05 -17.30
C GLN A 595 -10.52 1.44 -17.20
N GLU A 596 -9.71 2.28 -17.84
CA GLU A 596 -9.98 3.72 -17.93
C GLU A 596 -11.27 4.01 -18.72
N ARG A 597 -12.03 5.01 -18.27
CA ARG A 597 -13.27 5.44 -18.88
C ARG A 597 -13.07 5.97 -20.30
N ALA A 598 -12.00 6.72 -20.53
CA ALA A 598 -11.72 7.31 -21.85
C ALA A 598 -11.53 6.25 -22.95
N ALA A 599 -11.02 5.06 -22.60
CA ALA A 599 -10.88 3.94 -23.53
C ALA A 599 -12.21 3.26 -23.88
N LEU A 600 -13.30 3.60 -23.18
CA LEU A 600 -14.64 3.04 -23.37
C LEU A 600 -15.60 4.03 -24.01
N GLU A 601 -15.20 5.26 -24.26
CA GLU A 601 -16.10 6.30 -24.77
C GLU A 601 -15.90 6.54 -26.28
N ASN A 602 -17.02 6.73 -26.99
CA ASN A 602 -16.97 7.25 -28.36
C ASN A 602 -16.78 8.78 -28.37
N ALA A 603 -16.72 9.38 -29.57
CA ALA A 603 -16.60 10.83 -29.73
C ALA A 603 -17.76 11.65 -29.09
N SER A 604 -18.88 11.01 -28.74
CA SER A 604 -20.02 11.60 -28.03
C SER A 604 -20.01 11.32 -26.52
N GLN A 605 -18.89 10.83 -25.97
CA GLN A 605 -18.72 10.47 -24.55
C GLN A 605 -19.72 9.40 -24.06
N GLN A 606 -20.17 8.54 -24.97
CA GLN A 606 -21.04 7.43 -24.65
C GLN A 606 -20.21 6.17 -24.45
N LEU A 607 -20.51 5.41 -23.40
CA LEU A 607 -19.89 4.11 -23.18
C LEU A 607 -20.21 3.15 -24.33
N VAL A 608 -19.17 2.49 -24.83
CA VAL A 608 -19.22 1.54 -25.93
C VAL A 608 -18.86 0.16 -25.39
N PRO A 609 -19.85 -0.72 -25.14
CA PRO A 609 -19.59 -2.00 -24.46
C PRO A 609 -18.68 -2.92 -25.27
N LYS A 610 -18.55 -2.72 -26.58
CA LYS A 610 -17.66 -3.53 -27.43
C LYS A 610 -16.18 -3.38 -27.06
N ASP A 611 -15.81 -2.28 -26.41
CA ASP A 611 -14.43 -1.94 -26.06
C ASP A 611 -14.07 -2.32 -24.62
N VAL A 612 -14.98 -3.02 -23.90
CA VAL A 612 -14.73 -3.58 -22.56
C VAL A 612 -13.67 -4.68 -22.62
N LYS A 613 -12.64 -4.58 -21.77
CA LYS A 613 -11.47 -5.48 -21.77
C LYS A 613 -11.83 -6.94 -21.48
N TRP A 614 -12.65 -7.20 -20.47
CA TRP A 614 -12.98 -8.55 -19.97
C TRP A 614 -14.11 -9.24 -20.74
N ARG A 615 -14.24 -8.94 -22.05
CA ARG A 615 -15.12 -9.67 -22.98
C ARG A 615 -14.45 -10.93 -23.53
N TRP A 616 -13.79 -11.67 -22.65
CA TRP A 616 -13.12 -12.91 -23.03
C TRP A 616 -14.15 -14.02 -23.23
N PRO A 617 -13.91 -14.96 -24.17
CA PRO A 617 -14.74 -16.15 -24.27
C PRO A 617 -14.62 -16.94 -22.98
N ARG A 618 -15.74 -17.49 -22.52
CA ARG A 618 -15.79 -18.53 -21.51
C ARG A 618 -15.13 -19.78 -22.08
N LEU A 619 -14.37 -20.51 -21.26
CA LEU A 619 -13.63 -21.68 -21.71
C LEU A 619 -14.06 -22.91 -20.93
N HIS A 620 -14.47 -23.94 -21.66
CA HIS A 620 -14.71 -25.27 -21.11
C HIS A 620 -13.38 -25.98 -20.82
N GLN A 621 -12.38 -25.76 -21.67
CA GLN A 621 -11.04 -26.33 -21.50
C GLN A 621 -9.97 -25.42 -22.08
N ALA A 622 -8.79 -25.44 -21.50
CA ALA A 622 -7.59 -24.89 -22.12
C ALA A 622 -6.37 -25.77 -21.86
N GLY A 623 -5.36 -25.65 -22.71
CA GLY A 623 -4.09 -26.36 -22.58
C GLY A 623 -2.97 -25.59 -23.26
N VAL A 624 -1.74 -25.79 -22.81
CA VAL A 624 -0.56 -25.11 -23.33
C VAL A 624 0.04 -25.97 -24.45
N LEU A 625 0.44 -25.34 -25.55
CA LEU A 625 1.23 -25.96 -26.62
C LEU A 625 2.65 -26.20 -26.10
N ALA A 626 3.19 -27.39 -26.34
CA ALA A 626 4.55 -27.72 -25.93
C ALA A 626 5.55 -26.85 -26.69
N ASP A 627 6.64 -26.46 -26.03
CA ASP A 627 7.83 -25.99 -26.73
C ASP A 627 8.59 -27.23 -27.23
N PRO A 628 8.53 -27.55 -28.54
CA PRO A 628 9.15 -28.76 -29.06
C PRO A 628 10.67 -28.56 -29.10
N SER A 629 11.44 -29.63 -29.07
CA SER A 629 12.89 -29.55 -29.34
C SER A 629 13.16 -28.85 -30.68
N ASP A 630 14.25 -28.07 -30.75
CA ASP A 630 14.69 -27.08 -31.79
C ASP A 630 14.34 -27.30 -33.29
N ASP A 631 13.88 -28.48 -33.71
CA ASP A 631 13.53 -28.81 -35.10
C ASP A 631 12.02 -29.13 -35.34
N GLU A 632 11.15 -29.11 -34.33
CA GLU A 632 9.70 -29.36 -34.50
C GLU A 632 8.84 -28.13 -34.13
N SER A 633 7.74 -27.90 -34.87
CA SER A 633 6.73 -26.89 -34.52
C SER A 633 5.61 -27.51 -33.66
N ALA A 634 5.12 -26.77 -32.67
CA ALA A 634 4.00 -27.18 -31.82
C ALA A 634 2.70 -27.35 -32.62
N VAL A 635 2.56 -26.60 -33.71
CA VAL A 635 1.44 -26.66 -34.67
C VAL A 635 2.01 -27.02 -36.04
N ARG A 636 1.61 -28.17 -36.59
CA ARG A 636 2.11 -28.61 -37.90
C ARG A 636 1.03 -29.23 -38.79
N PRO A 637 1.06 -28.99 -40.12
CA PRO A 637 0.19 -29.69 -41.04
C PRO A 637 0.43 -31.21 -40.99
N VAL A 638 -0.64 -32.00 -41.08
CA VAL A 638 -0.52 -33.45 -41.25
C VAL A 638 -0.06 -33.74 -42.69
N PRO A 639 1.00 -34.56 -42.90
CA PRO A 639 1.49 -34.86 -44.23
C PRO A 639 0.39 -35.37 -45.17
N GLY A 640 0.26 -34.73 -46.35
CA GLY A 640 -0.74 -35.09 -47.35
C GLY A 640 -2.14 -34.49 -47.13
N SER A 641 -2.34 -33.67 -46.10
CA SER A 641 -3.58 -32.91 -45.86
C SER A 641 -3.35 -31.42 -46.00
N THR A 642 -4.35 -30.70 -46.51
CA THR A 642 -4.35 -29.22 -46.57
C THR A 642 -5.21 -28.58 -45.46
N ASP A 643 -5.97 -29.40 -44.75
CA ASP A 643 -7.01 -29.01 -43.78
C ASP A 643 -6.80 -29.63 -42.39
N ARG A 644 -5.81 -30.52 -42.23
CA ARG A 644 -5.51 -31.20 -40.96
C ARG A 644 -4.21 -30.72 -40.36
N PHE A 645 -4.23 -30.54 -39.04
CA PHE A 645 -3.09 -30.12 -38.26
C PHE A 645 -2.93 -31.03 -37.05
N LEU A 646 -1.67 -31.27 -36.68
CA LEU A 646 -1.30 -31.88 -35.41
C LEU A 646 -0.88 -30.76 -34.45
N LEU A 647 -1.49 -30.75 -33.27
CA LEU A 647 -1.14 -29.89 -32.16
C LEU A 647 -0.41 -30.74 -31.12
N THR A 648 0.79 -30.32 -30.75
CA THR A 648 1.57 -30.96 -29.68
C THR A 648 1.41 -30.14 -28.39
N MET A 649 0.78 -30.73 -27.39
CA MET A 649 0.49 -30.09 -26.11
C MET A 649 1.62 -30.33 -25.10
N ALA A 650 1.74 -29.43 -24.14
CA ALA A 650 2.52 -29.63 -22.94
C ALA A 650 2.04 -30.90 -22.21
N LYS A 651 2.97 -31.55 -21.51
CA LYS A 651 2.72 -32.86 -20.90
C LYS A 651 1.52 -32.83 -19.96
N GLY A 652 0.53 -33.67 -20.24
CA GLY A 652 -0.72 -33.80 -19.48
C GLY A 652 -1.85 -32.87 -19.93
N HIS A 653 -1.61 -31.92 -20.83
CA HIS A 653 -2.62 -30.95 -21.25
C HIS A 653 -3.54 -31.45 -22.37
N GLY A 654 -3.18 -32.53 -23.09
CA GLY A 654 -4.01 -33.01 -24.20
C GLY A 654 -5.23 -33.84 -23.77
N LYS A 655 -5.15 -34.51 -22.61
CA LYS A 655 -6.16 -35.48 -22.16
C LYS A 655 -7.56 -34.89 -22.00
N ALA A 656 -7.66 -33.65 -21.54
CA ALA A 656 -8.95 -33.01 -21.29
C ALA A 656 -9.73 -32.72 -22.59
N PHE A 657 -9.05 -32.66 -23.73
CA PHE A 657 -9.68 -32.47 -25.05
C PHE A 657 -10.26 -33.76 -25.63
N ALA A 658 -10.14 -34.90 -24.94
CA ALA A 658 -10.81 -36.14 -25.31
C ALA A 658 -12.29 -36.17 -24.89
N ASP A 659 -12.77 -35.15 -24.17
CA ASP A 659 -14.18 -34.99 -23.84
C ASP A 659 -15.00 -34.76 -25.13
N PRO A 660 -16.06 -35.55 -25.40
CA PRO A 660 -16.91 -35.35 -26.57
C PRO A 660 -17.63 -34.00 -26.61
N GLU A 661 -17.78 -33.30 -25.49
CA GLU A 661 -18.29 -31.93 -25.45
C GLU A 661 -17.26 -30.89 -25.95
N VAL A 662 -15.98 -31.28 -26.05
CA VAL A 662 -14.86 -30.48 -26.59
C VAL A 662 -14.60 -30.87 -28.05
N ASP A 663 -15.56 -30.57 -28.93
CA ASP A 663 -15.44 -30.86 -30.37
C ASP A 663 -14.81 -29.70 -31.16
N ILE A 664 -14.86 -28.46 -30.64
CA ILE A 664 -14.34 -27.25 -31.30
C ILE A 664 -13.32 -26.54 -30.42
N VAL A 665 -12.17 -26.21 -31.00
CA VAL A 665 -11.07 -25.49 -30.35
C VAL A 665 -10.60 -24.31 -31.19
N LYS A 666 -9.84 -23.42 -30.56
CA LYS A 666 -9.12 -22.31 -31.18
C LYS A 666 -7.71 -22.25 -30.60
N LEU A 667 -6.78 -21.68 -31.34
CA LEU A 667 -5.46 -21.31 -30.83
C LEU A 667 -5.50 -19.86 -30.34
N ARG A 668 -4.77 -19.53 -29.27
CA ARG A 668 -4.65 -18.18 -28.72
C ARG A 668 -3.24 -17.95 -28.19
N LYS A 669 -2.73 -16.72 -28.32
CA LYS A 669 -1.52 -16.29 -27.60
C LYS A 669 -1.72 -16.33 -26.06
N PRO A 670 -0.65 -16.54 -25.27
CA PRO A 670 -0.73 -16.47 -23.81
C PRO A 670 -1.03 -15.05 -23.35
N HIS A 671 -1.40 -14.94 -22.07
CA HIS A 671 -1.82 -13.72 -21.40
C HIS A 671 -3.09 -13.10 -21.96
N LEU A 672 -3.91 -12.55 -21.07
CA LEU A 672 -5.10 -11.85 -21.49
C LEU A 672 -4.74 -10.47 -22.00
N THR A 673 -5.36 -10.11 -23.12
CA THR A 673 -5.35 -8.75 -23.65
C THR A 673 -6.80 -8.34 -23.90
N PRO A 674 -7.10 -7.05 -24.11
CA PRO A 674 -8.46 -6.61 -24.39
C PRO A 674 -9.06 -7.23 -25.66
N LYS A 675 -8.19 -7.62 -26.62
CA LYS A 675 -8.57 -8.26 -27.89
C LYS A 675 -7.56 -9.36 -28.22
N PRO A 676 -7.62 -10.52 -27.54
CA PRO A 676 -6.67 -11.60 -27.78
C PRO A 676 -6.76 -12.08 -29.22
N LYS A 677 -5.60 -12.36 -29.83
CA LYS A 677 -5.55 -12.97 -31.17
C LYS A 677 -5.93 -14.44 -31.04
N TYR A 678 -6.97 -14.85 -31.76
CA TYR A 678 -7.37 -16.24 -31.91
C TYR A 678 -7.14 -16.72 -33.35
N SER A 679 -6.92 -18.02 -33.52
CA SER A 679 -7.18 -18.67 -34.81
C SER A 679 -8.69 -18.72 -35.10
N ASP A 680 -9.02 -19.10 -36.33
CA ASP A 680 -10.36 -19.60 -36.63
C ASP A 680 -10.66 -20.90 -35.87
N ARG A 681 -11.93 -21.33 -35.91
CA ARG A 681 -12.39 -22.56 -35.26
C ARG A 681 -11.82 -23.80 -35.94
N LEU A 682 -11.36 -24.73 -35.12
CA LEU A 682 -10.81 -26.02 -35.51
C LEU A 682 -11.64 -27.12 -34.84
N ARG A 683 -11.90 -28.21 -35.56
CA ARG A 683 -12.62 -29.36 -35.01
C ARG A 683 -11.64 -30.43 -34.57
N VAL A 684 -11.78 -30.91 -33.33
CA VAL A 684 -10.98 -32.02 -32.81
C VAL A 684 -11.47 -33.32 -33.46
N VAL A 685 -10.57 -34.08 -34.08
CA VAL A 685 -10.89 -35.36 -34.74
C VAL A 685 -10.23 -36.56 -34.10
N ASP A 686 -9.13 -36.36 -33.39
CA ASP A 686 -8.42 -37.42 -32.66
C ASP A 686 -7.59 -36.83 -31.53
N VAL A 687 -7.49 -37.56 -30.42
CA VAL A 687 -6.68 -37.19 -29.25
C VAL A 687 -5.88 -38.40 -28.78
N GLN A 688 -4.56 -38.30 -28.86
CA GLN A 688 -3.62 -39.36 -28.47
C GLN A 688 -2.64 -38.82 -27.42
N GLY A 689 -2.98 -38.98 -26.15
CA GLY A 689 -2.18 -38.44 -25.05
C GLY A 689 -2.12 -36.92 -25.10
N ASP A 690 -0.95 -36.37 -25.41
CA ASP A 690 -0.71 -34.92 -25.54
C ASP A 690 -0.64 -34.46 -26.99
N GLN A 691 -1.12 -35.27 -27.94
CA GLN A 691 -1.25 -34.89 -29.35
C GLN A 691 -2.72 -34.80 -29.73
N LEU A 692 -3.12 -33.69 -30.34
CA LEU A 692 -4.45 -33.49 -30.90
C LEU A 692 -4.33 -33.40 -32.42
N THR A 693 -5.16 -34.17 -33.13
CA THR A 693 -5.38 -33.92 -34.55
C THR A 693 -6.64 -33.10 -34.70
N VAL A 694 -6.54 -31.98 -35.43
CA VAL A 694 -7.64 -31.07 -35.69
C VAL A 694 -7.84 -30.87 -37.19
N VAL A 695 -9.07 -30.56 -37.60
CA VAL A 695 -9.42 -30.16 -38.97
C VAL A 695 -9.95 -28.73 -39.00
N LEU A 696 -9.74 -28.01 -40.10
CA LEU A 696 -10.40 -26.72 -40.33
C LEU A 696 -11.92 -26.91 -40.42
N VAL A 697 -12.67 -26.06 -39.71
CA VAL A 697 -14.11 -25.91 -39.93
C VAL A 697 -14.34 -25.26 -41.30
N ALA A 698 -15.49 -25.55 -41.95
CA ALA A 698 -15.77 -25.02 -43.28
C ALA A 698 -15.60 -23.48 -43.37
N GLY A 699 -14.71 -23.02 -44.25
CA GLY A 699 -14.41 -21.60 -44.47
C GLY A 699 -13.34 -21.00 -43.55
N SER A 700 -12.81 -21.77 -42.60
CA SER A 700 -11.74 -21.34 -41.70
C SER A 700 -10.35 -21.42 -42.33
N GLN A 701 -9.42 -20.61 -41.80
CA GLN A 701 -8.00 -20.62 -42.15
C GLN A 701 -7.13 -20.75 -40.88
N LEU A 702 -5.98 -21.41 -41.02
CA LEU A 702 -4.97 -21.47 -39.98
C LEU A 702 -3.58 -21.31 -40.61
N ASP A 703 -2.87 -20.28 -40.16
CA ASP A 703 -1.43 -20.19 -40.36
C ASP A 703 -0.73 -20.85 -39.16
N PRO A 704 -0.07 -22.01 -39.34
CA PRO A 704 0.59 -22.69 -38.23
C PRO A 704 1.80 -21.90 -37.69
N THR A 705 2.35 -20.93 -38.43
CA THR A 705 3.48 -20.11 -37.98
C THR A 705 3.07 -19.00 -37.01
N ASP A 706 1.78 -18.71 -36.93
CA ASP A 706 1.25 -17.74 -35.99
C ASP A 706 1.27 -18.25 -34.55
N PHE A 707 1.38 -19.57 -34.33
CA PHE A 707 1.27 -20.20 -33.02
C PHE A 707 2.41 -21.20 -32.74
N GLY A 708 3.00 -21.13 -31.55
CA GLY A 708 4.16 -21.93 -31.14
C GLY A 708 4.08 -22.44 -29.70
N GLY A 709 5.22 -22.89 -29.16
CA GLY A 709 5.30 -23.30 -27.75
C GLY A 709 4.89 -22.17 -26.80
N GLY A 710 4.18 -22.53 -25.72
CA GLY A 710 3.64 -21.57 -24.75
C GLY A 710 2.30 -20.92 -25.14
N ASP A 711 1.92 -20.97 -26.43
CA ASP A 711 0.57 -20.58 -26.86
C ASP A 711 -0.47 -21.60 -26.39
N LEU A 712 -1.76 -21.26 -26.52
CA LEU A 712 -2.84 -21.99 -25.90
C LEU A 712 -3.78 -22.62 -26.94
N VAL A 713 -4.16 -23.87 -26.70
CA VAL A 713 -5.36 -24.46 -27.30
C VAL A 713 -6.51 -24.24 -26.33
N VAL A 714 -7.60 -23.64 -26.80
CA VAL A 714 -8.76 -23.31 -25.96
C VAL A 714 -10.05 -23.83 -26.59
N ALA A 715 -10.92 -24.39 -25.76
CA ALA A 715 -12.26 -24.83 -26.12
C ALA A 715 -13.29 -23.85 -25.55
N PRO A 716 -13.83 -22.92 -26.37
CA PRO A 716 -14.80 -21.95 -25.89
C PRO A 716 -16.15 -22.60 -25.59
N VAL A 717 -16.80 -22.13 -24.53
CA VAL A 717 -18.23 -22.41 -24.30
C VAL A 717 -19.02 -21.70 -25.38
N ARG A 718 -19.91 -22.42 -26.06
CA ARG A 718 -20.69 -21.85 -27.16
C ARG A 718 -22.20 -21.92 -26.91
N GLY A 719 -22.92 -21.02 -27.57
CA GLY A 719 -24.37 -21.08 -27.65
C GLY A 719 -24.84 -22.32 -28.44
N PRO A 720 -26.15 -22.58 -28.47
CA PRO A 720 -26.71 -23.69 -29.23
C PRO A 720 -26.31 -23.62 -30.71
N ASP A 721 -25.87 -24.75 -31.27
CA ASP A 721 -25.52 -24.82 -32.70
C ASP A 721 -26.77 -24.80 -33.57
N PRO A 722 -26.88 -23.85 -34.51
CA PRO A 722 -27.97 -23.85 -35.49
C PRO A 722 -28.01 -25.12 -36.34
N ASP A 723 -26.84 -25.61 -36.77
CA ASP A 723 -26.70 -26.83 -37.59
C ASP A 723 -25.27 -27.39 -37.49
N LEU A 724 -25.03 -28.24 -36.49
CA LEU A 724 -23.73 -28.86 -36.24
C LEU A 724 -23.24 -29.73 -37.42
N GLN A 725 -24.16 -30.34 -38.19
CA GLN A 725 -23.78 -31.24 -39.30
C GLN A 725 -23.18 -30.47 -40.48
N ASN A 726 -23.58 -29.21 -40.65
CA ASN A 726 -23.09 -28.32 -41.70
C ASN A 726 -22.13 -27.25 -41.16
N ASP A 727 -21.49 -27.50 -40.01
CA ASP A 727 -20.55 -26.58 -39.37
C ASP A 727 -21.14 -25.17 -39.07
N GLN A 728 -22.46 -25.06 -38.94
CA GLN A 728 -23.12 -23.85 -38.44
C GLN A 728 -23.13 -23.92 -36.92
N LEU A 729 -22.07 -23.37 -36.34
CA LEU A 729 -21.80 -23.42 -34.90
C LEU A 729 -22.38 -22.17 -34.20
N GLY A 730 -22.84 -22.32 -32.96
CA GLY A 730 -23.29 -21.20 -32.12
C GLY A 730 -22.15 -20.24 -31.78
N ASP A 731 -22.47 -19.02 -31.34
CA ASP A 731 -21.47 -18.02 -30.96
C ASP A 731 -20.67 -18.43 -29.72
N ASP A 732 -19.38 -18.04 -29.66
CA ASP A 732 -18.58 -18.18 -28.43
C ASP A 732 -19.22 -17.28 -27.35
N LEU A 733 -19.56 -17.85 -26.19
CA LEU A 733 -20.15 -17.09 -25.09
C LEU A 733 -19.06 -16.33 -24.34
N GLU A 734 -19.30 -15.05 -24.06
CA GLU A 734 -18.36 -14.20 -23.33
C GLU A 734 -18.63 -14.22 -21.81
N LEU A 735 -17.62 -13.86 -21.00
CA LEU A 735 -17.77 -13.62 -19.56
C LEU A 735 -18.83 -12.55 -19.26
N MET A 736 -18.81 -11.45 -20.03
CA MET A 736 -19.87 -10.46 -20.01
C MET A 736 -21.05 -10.94 -20.86
N HIS A 737 -22.15 -11.32 -20.21
CA HIS A 737 -23.32 -11.84 -20.92
C HIS A 737 -23.94 -10.82 -21.86
N LYS A 738 -24.52 -11.29 -22.97
CA LYS A 738 -25.16 -10.46 -23.99
C LYS A 738 -26.20 -9.49 -23.45
N VAL A 739 -27.04 -9.88 -22.49
CA VAL A 739 -28.01 -8.94 -21.88
C VAL A 739 -27.33 -7.77 -21.17
N VAL A 740 -26.19 -7.99 -20.53
CA VAL A 740 -25.44 -6.90 -19.88
C VAL A 740 -24.83 -6.00 -20.96
N PHE A 741 -24.25 -6.59 -22.00
CA PHE A 741 -23.76 -5.86 -23.17
C PHE A 741 -24.85 -4.97 -23.77
N ASP A 742 -26.02 -5.54 -24.08
CA ASP A 742 -27.15 -4.86 -24.68
C ASP A 742 -27.64 -3.73 -23.76
N ARG A 743 -27.67 -3.96 -22.45
CA ARG A 743 -28.08 -2.93 -21.50
C ARG A 743 -27.12 -1.75 -21.43
N ILE A 744 -25.81 -2.00 -21.42
CA ILE A 744 -24.81 -0.92 -21.47
C ILE A 744 -24.90 -0.20 -22.82
N ASN A 745 -25.14 -0.93 -23.91
CA ASN A 745 -25.33 -0.32 -25.23
C ASN A 745 -26.55 0.59 -25.29
N ASP A 746 -27.66 0.18 -24.67
CA ASP A 746 -28.92 0.94 -24.70
C ASP A 746 -28.88 2.18 -23.81
N THR A 747 -28.15 2.11 -22.69
CA THR A 747 -28.13 3.19 -21.68
C THR A 747 -26.89 4.06 -21.74
N HIS A 748 -25.81 3.55 -22.31
CA HIS A 748 -24.47 4.12 -22.25
C HIS A 748 -24.00 4.44 -20.82
N ASN A 749 -24.45 3.65 -19.84
CA ASN A 749 -24.18 3.82 -18.42
C ASN A 749 -23.57 2.55 -17.78
N PRO A 750 -22.75 2.69 -16.73
CA PRO A 750 -22.26 1.56 -15.96
C PRO A 750 -23.41 0.88 -15.20
N LEU A 751 -23.19 -0.33 -14.69
CA LEU A 751 -24.19 -1.14 -14.02
C LEU A 751 -24.67 -0.57 -12.69
N ASN A 752 -23.85 0.22 -12.01
CA ASN A 752 -24.20 0.89 -10.76
C ASN A 752 -24.83 2.30 -10.96
N ALA A 753 -25.11 2.70 -12.20
CA ALA A 753 -25.95 3.87 -12.46
C ALA A 753 -27.44 3.56 -12.19
N GLU A 754 -28.23 4.57 -11.84
CA GLU A 754 -29.70 4.42 -11.84
C GLU A 754 -30.22 4.12 -13.26
N ALA A 755 -31.28 3.31 -13.36
CA ALA A 755 -31.77 2.78 -14.63
C ALA A 755 -32.26 3.83 -15.64
N ASP A 756 -32.61 5.02 -15.16
CA ASP A 756 -33.08 6.19 -15.92
C ASP A 756 -32.06 7.34 -15.95
N ALA A 757 -30.83 7.10 -15.46
CA ALA A 757 -29.79 8.11 -15.46
C ALA A 757 -29.40 8.54 -16.88
N ALA A 758 -29.13 9.83 -17.07
CA ALA A 758 -28.53 10.31 -18.30
C ALA A 758 -27.13 9.69 -18.48
N HIS A 759 -26.77 9.33 -19.72
CA HIS A 759 -25.46 8.73 -20.03
C HIS A 759 -24.26 9.62 -19.65
N ASN A 760 -24.46 10.93 -19.65
CA ASN A 760 -23.47 11.93 -19.27
C ASN A 760 -23.57 12.34 -17.79
N ARG A 761 -24.13 11.49 -16.92
CA ARG A 761 -24.25 11.80 -15.49
C ARG A 761 -22.89 12.16 -14.90
N ALA A 762 -22.91 13.17 -14.02
CA ALA A 762 -21.76 13.47 -13.18
C ALA A 762 -21.48 12.25 -12.28
N CYS A 763 -20.20 12.01 -12.00
CA CYS A 763 -19.85 10.93 -11.09
C CYS A 763 -20.22 11.29 -9.65
N GLY A 764 -20.65 10.28 -8.89
CA GLY A 764 -21.02 10.40 -7.49
C GLY A 764 -19.85 10.18 -6.53
N ALA A 765 -20.21 10.07 -5.25
CA ALA A 765 -19.31 9.61 -4.19
C ALA A 765 -18.85 8.16 -4.42
N GLU A 766 -17.86 7.72 -3.65
CA GLU A 766 -17.38 6.34 -3.63
C GLU A 766 -18.55 5.33 -3.56
N PRO A 767 -18.64 4.38 -4.51
CA PRO A 767 -19.67 3.35 -4.49
C PRO A 767 -19.55 2.46 -3.25
N LYS A 768 -20.69 2.12 -2.64
CA LYS A 768 -20.72 1.23 -1.48
C LYS A 768 -20.56 -0.22 -1.91
N THR A 769 -19.59 -0.92 -1.33
CA THR A 769 -19.41 -2.36 -1.53
C THR A 769 -20.32 -3.16 -0.56
N PRO A 770 -21.00 -4.23 -1.02
CA PRO A 770 -21.17 -4.63 -2.42
C PRO A 770 -22.06 -3.67 -3.22
N THR A 771 -21.64 -3.33 -4.43
CA THR A 771 -22.31 -2.37 -5.31
C THR A 771 -23.35 -3.09 -6.20
N PRO A 772 -24.66 -2.89 -6.03
CA PRO A 772 -25.67 -3.55 -6.85
C PRO A 772 -25.68 -3.03 -8.29
N ALA A 773 -26.08 -3.88 -9.25
CA ALA A 773 -26.40 -3.47 -10.61
C ALA A 773 -27.79 -2.78 -10.67
N SER A 774 -27.83 -1.48 -10.36
CA SER A 774 -29.03 -0.62 -10.38
C SER A 774 -29.43 -0.16 -11.79
N ASN A 775 -28.58 -0.32 -12.79
CA ASN A 775 -28.87 0.09 -14.16
C ASN A 775 -29.77 -0.92 -14.88
N PHE A 776 -30.72 -1.55 -14.20
CA PHE A 776 -31.78 -2.33 -14.82
C PHE A 776 -33.10 -1.80 -14.31
N ALA A 777 -34.08 -1.63 -15.20
CA ALA A 777 -35.41 -1.27 -14.77
C ALA A 777 -35.96 -2.34 -13.80
N PRO A 778 -36.83 -1.96 -12.84
CA PRO A 778 -37.42 -2.91 -11.92
C PRO A 778 -38.04 -4.11 -12.66
N GLY A 779 -37.58 -5.32 -12.34
CA GLY A 779 -38.05 -6.56 -12.95
C GLY A 779 -37.44 -6.94 -14.31
N THR A 780 -36.55 -6.13 -14.89
CA THR A 780 -35.89 -6.44 -16.19
C THR A 780 -34.47 -6.98 -16.04
N ARG A 781 -33.94 -7.03 -14.82
CA ARG A 781 -32.64 -7.65 -14.53
C ARG A 781 -32.73 -9.16 -14.78
N PRO A 782 -31.66 -9.79 -15.31
CA PRO A 782 -31.52 -11.24 -15.31
C PRO A 782 -31.91 -11.91 -13.98
N ALA A 783 -32.50 -13.10 -14.10
CA ALA A 783 -32.86 -13.91 -12.94
C ALA A 783 -31.61 -14.45 -12.21
N ARG A 784 -30.50 -14.61 -12.94
CA ARG A 784 -29.18 -14.99 -12.42
C ARG A 784 -28.12 -13.93 -12.77
N PRO A 785 -27.10 -13.75 -11.92
CA PRO A 785 -26.95 -14.29 -10.57
C PRO A 785 -28.03 -13.73 -9.63
N LYS A 786 -28.34 -14.45 -8.55
CA LYS A 786 -29.33 -13.98 -7.55
C LYS A 786 -28.93 -12.62 -6.96
N LEU A 787 -27.64 -12.45 -6.73
CA LEU A 787 -26.99 -11.26 -6.20
C LEU A 787 -26.49 -10.41 -7.37
N SER A 788 -27.11 -9.24 -7.61
CA SER A 788 -26.82 -8.42 -8.80
C SER A 788 -25.37 -7.98 -8.91
N TYR A 789 -24.70 -7.74 -7.78
CA TYR A 789 -23.32 -7.30 -7.75
C TYR A 789 -22.33 -8.33 -8.31
N ARG A 790 -22.77 -9.57 -8.57
CA ARG A 790 -21.97 -10.60 -9.26
C ARG A 790 -22.08 -10.56 -10.78
N LEU A 791 -22.97 -9.72 -11.34
CA LEU A 791 -23.04 -9.54 -12.79
C LEU A 791 -21.72 -8.95 -13.29
N VAL A 792 -21.09 -9.63 -14.25
CA VAL A 792 -19.91 -9.12 -14.96
C VAL A 792 -20.35 -8.03 -15.93
N GLY A 793 -19.84 -6.81 -15.76
CA GLY A 793 -20.17 -5.62 -16.55
C GLY A 793 -19.19 -4.48 -16.24
N LEU A 794 -19.66 -3.24 -16.17
CA LEU A 794 -18.86 -2.07 -15.77
C LEU A 794 -19.40 -1.49 -14.46
N TYR A 795 -18.57 -1.37 -13.43
CA TYR A 795 -18.88 -0.68 -12.17
C TYR A 795 -17.88 0.45 -11.98
N GLU A 796 -18.35 1.64 -11.59
CA GLU A 796 -17.44 2.74 -11.22
C GLU A 796 -16.70 2.40 -9.93
N GLY A 797 -15.48 2.93 -9.76
CA GLY A 797 -14.76 2.87 -8.50
C GLY A 797 -13.57 1.91 -8.50
N GLY A 798 -12.59 2.12 -9.38
CA GLY A 798 -11.38 1.28 -9.45
C GLY A 798 -10.08 2.10 -9.43
N HIS A 799 -8.95 1.43 -9.19
CA HIS A 799 -7.63 2.05 -9.06
C HIS A 799 -7.66 3.26 -8.11
N VAL A 800 -8.23 3.06 -6.92
CA VAL A 800 -8.44 4.07 -5.86
C VAL A 800 -9.28 5.29 -6.25
N LEU A 801 -9.80 5.38 -7.48
CA LEU A 801 -10.59 6.51 -7.96
C LEU A 801 -12.08 6.22 -7.86
N ASN A 802 -12.83 7.16 -7.29
CA ASN A 802 -14.30 7.11 -7.27
C ASN A 802 -14.89 7.11 -8.68
N CYS A 803 -14.15 7.64 -9.67
CA CYS A 803 -14.61 7.86 -11.03
C CYS A 803 -13.49 7.75 -12.06
N GLY A 804 -13.84 7.46 -13.31
CA GLY A 804 -12.91 7.48 -14.44
C GLY A 804 -12.15 6.16 -14.65
N VAL A 805 -12.26 5.22 -13.72
CA VAL A 805 -11.81 3.84 -13.87
C VAL A 805 -12.95 2.91 -13.49
N TYR A 806 -13.18 1.90 -14.32
CA TYR A 806 -14.18 0.86 -14.11
C TYR A 806 -13.54 -0.47 -13.71
N HIS A 807 -14.31 -1.27 -12.98
CA HIS A 807 -13.98 -2.64 -12.59
C HIS A 807 -15.16 -3.59 -12.92
N PRO A 808 -14.95 -4.93 -12.97
CA PRO A 808 -15.87 -5.84 -13.65
C PRO A 808 -17.13 -6.23 -12.89
N THR A 809 -17.11 -6.15 -11.56
CA THR A 809 -18.22 -6.62 -10.69
C THR A 809 -18.38 -5.71 -9.49
N GLY A 810 -19.57 -5.66 -8.89
CA GLY A 810 -19.83 -4.85 -7.71
C GLY A 810 -19.25 -5.40 -6.41
N GLN A 811 -18.62 -6.58 -6.42
CA GLN A 811 -17.92 -7.15 -5.27
C GLN A 811 -16.79 -8.07 -5.73
N CYS A 812 -15.59 -7.79 -5.25
CA CYS A 812 -14.40 -8.59 -5.49
C CYS A 812 -13.48 -8.51 -4.26
N MET A 813 -12.65 -9.52 -4.03
CA MET A 813 -11.55 -9.45 -3.06
C MET A 813 -10.61 -8.27 -3.35
N MET A 814 -10.46 -7.86 -4.62
CA MET A 814 -9.69 -6.69 -5.03
C MET A 814 -10.35 -5.35 -4.62
N ASN A 815 -11.60 -5.34 -4.18
CA ASN A 815 -12.29 -4.15 -3.66
C ASN A 815 -12.37 -4.20 -2.13
N GLU A 816 -12.83 -5.31 -1.56
CA GLU A 816 -12.99 -5.46 -0.11
C GLU A 816 -12.64 -6.90 0.31
N THR A 817 -11.65 -7.09 1.17
CA THR A 817 -11.16 -8.45 1.52
C THR A 817 -12.08 -9.22 2.46
N THR A 818 -12.93 -8.52 3.22
CA THR A 818 -13.91 -9.13 4.13
C THR A 818 -15.28 -8.48 3.98
N THR A 819 -16.33 -9.22 4.24
CA THR A 819 -17.72 -8.75 4.21
C THR A 819 -18.37 -8.98 5.55
N PHE A 820 -19.19 -8.03 6.00
CA PHE A 820 -19.97 -8.16 7.23
C PHE A 820 -21.44 -8.39 6.91
N ASP A 821 -21.95 -9.56 7.30
CA ASP A 821 -23.38 -9.82 7.26
C ASP A 821 -24.05 -9.25 8.51
N ALA A 822 -24.82 -8.17 8.33
CA ALA A 822 -25.53 -7.50 9.42
C ALA A 822 -26.56 -8.41 10.12
N ALA A 823 -27.15 -9.38 9.43
CA ALA A 823 -28.16 -10.27 9.98
C ALA A 823 -27.53 -11.33 10.90
N SER A 824 -26.45 -11.97 10.46
CA SER A 824 -25.74 -12.97 11.26
C SER A 824 -24.68 -12.38 12.19
N LYS A 825 -24.32 -11.10 12.02
CA LYS A 825 -23.19 -10.41 12.67
C LYS A 825 -21.86 -11.15 12.48
N LYS A 826 -21.71 -11.85 11.36
CA LYS A 826 -20.48 -12.59 11.02
C LYS A 826 -19.72 -11.86 9.93
N ARG A 827 -18.40 -11.89 10.05
CA ARG A 827 -17.49 -11.55 8.95
C ARG A 827 -17.15 -12.80 8.16
N SER A 828 -17.05 -12.65 6.84
CA SER A 828 -16.58 -13.67 5.91
C SER A 828 -15.56 -13.07 4.94
N ILE A 829 -14.73 -13.91 4.35
CA ILE A 829 -13.81 -13.49 3.28
C ILE A 829 -14.61 -13.25 2.01
N THR A 830 -14.37 -12.12 1.36
CA THR A 830 -14.93 -11.83 0.03
C THR A 830 -14.18 -12.64 -1.01
N PRO A 831 -14.86 -13.41 -1.87
CA PRO A 831 -14.17 -14.13 -2.94
C PRO A 831 -13.69 -13.18 -4.05
N PHE A 832 -12.66 -13.58 -4.80
CA PHE A 832 -12.38 -12.98 -6.10
C PHE A 832 -13.60 -13.09 -7.01
N CYS A 833 -13.84 -12.05 -7.81
CA CYS A 833 -14.89 -12.06 -8.82
C CYS A 833 -14.53 -12.99 -10.00
N SER A 834 -15.49 -13.33 -10.85
CA SER A 834 -15.28 -14.23 -11.98
C SER A 834 -14.15 -13.76 -12.91
N VAL A 835 -14.03 -12.46 -13.15
CA VAL A 835 -12.98 -11.88 -14.01
C VAL A 835 -11.59 -12.01 -13.38
N CYS A 836 -11.45 -11.73 -12.07
CA CYS A 836 -10.19 -11.89 -11.37
C CYS A 836 -9.75 -13.36 -11.29
N ARG A 837 -10.68 -14.27 -11.00
CA ARG A 837 -10.40 -15.73 -11.01
C ARG A 837 -9.92 -16.19 -12.38
N TYR A 838 -10.61 -15.73 -13.42
CA TYR A 838 -10.29 -16.07 -14.80
C TYR A 838 -8.90 -15.55 -15.20
N ALA A 839 -8.57 -14.31 -14.85
CA ALA A 839 -7.25 -13.73 -15.12
C ALA A 839 -6.12 -14.43 -14.36
N LEU A 840 -6.31 -14.75 -13.08
CA LEU A 840 -5.32 -15.50 -12.29
C LEU A 840 -5.09 -16.91 -12.85
N VAL A 841 -6.15 -17.61 -13.27
CA VAL A 841 -6.02 -18.91 -13.92
C VAL A 841 -5.28 -18.78 -15.26
N ASP A 842 -5.59 -17.76 -16.06
CA ASP A 842 -4.91 -17.56 -17.34
C ASP A 842 -3.41 -17.33 -17.19
N GLU A 843 -3.02 -16.60 -16.15
CA GLU A 843 -1.62 -16.23 -15.92
C GLU A 843 -0.81 -17.40 -15.32
N ILE A 844 -1.40 -18.17 -14.41
CA ILE A 844 -0.68 -19.17 -13.60
C ILE A 844 -0.79 -20.59 -14.19
N ASP A 845 -2.01 -21.03 -14.52
CA ASP A 845 -2.25 -22.35 -15.12
C ASP A 845 -3.58 -22.37 -15.88
N PRO A 846 -3.56 -22.05 -17.19
CA PRO A 846 -4.76 -22.00 -18.03
C PRO A 846 -5.58 -23.29 -18.00
N HIS A 847 -4.99 -24.43 -17.66
CA HIS A 847 -5.69 -25.71 -17.61
C HIS A 847 -6.86 -25.72 -16.61
N ALA A 848 -6.87 -24.81 -15.62
CA ALA A 848 -7.94 -24.71 -14.63
C ALA A 848 -9.19 -23.93 -15.11
N HIS A 849 -9.21 -23.42 -16.34
CA HIS A 849 -10.33 -22.59 -16.85
C HIS A 849 -11.68 -23.31 -16.78
N GLY A 850 -11.74 -24.59 -17.15
CA GLY A 850 -13.00 -25.36 -17.12
C GLY A 850 -13.63 -25.41 -15.73
N VAL A 851 -12.81 -25.56 -14.69
CA VAL A 851 -13.28 -25.62 -13.30
C VAL A 851 -13.88 -24.26 -12.87
N ILE A 852 -13.25 -23.15 -13.25
CA ILE A 852 -13.77 -21.81 -12.96
C ILE A 852 -15.06 -21.53 -13.75
N ASP A 853 -15.17 -22.00 -14.98
CA ASP A 853 -16.38 -21.82 -15.79
C ASP A 853 -17.58 -22.60 -15.24
N ASP A 854 -17.36 -23.84 -14.78
CA ASP A 854 -18.40 -24.67 -14.14
C ASP A 854 -19.03 -23.97 -12.91
N GLU A 855 -18.22 -23.26 -12.14
CA GLU A 855 -18.72 -22.43 -11.04
C GLU A 855 -19.46 -21.20 -11.54
N PHE A 856 -18.87 -20.52 -12.54
CA PHE A 856 -19.44 -19.32 -13.10
C PHE A 856 -20.79 -19.58 -13.76
N TYR A 857 -21.06 -20.79 -14.26
CA TYR A 857 -22.35 -21.19 -14.84
C TYR A 857 -23.55 -20.85 -13.93
N TRP A 858 -23.40 -20.97 -12.61
CA TRP A 858 -24.47 -20.66 -11.66
C TRP A 858 -24.69 -19.16 -11.46
N ASP A 859 -23.65 -18.37 -11.69
CA ASP A 859 -23.68 -16.92 -11.65
C ASP A 859 -23.86 -16.29 -13.05
N TYR A 860 -23.86 -17.10 -14.12
CA TYR A 860 -24.08 -16.65 -15.49
C TYR A 860 -25.56 -16.28 -15.70
N PRO A 861 -25.84 -15.12 -16.34
CA PRO A 861 -27.21 -14.71 -16.63
C PRO A 861 -28.01 -15.73 -17.45
N GLN A 862 -29.27 -15.88 -17.07
CA GLN A 862 -30.30 -16.69 -17.74
C GLN A 862 -31.53 -15.84 -18.00
#